data_AF-A0A7Y2EAR1-F1
#
_entry.id   AF-A0A7Y2EAR1-F1
#
_cell.length_a   1.000
_cell.length_b   1.000
_cell.length_c   1.000
_cell.angle_alpha   90.00
_cell.angle_beta   90.00
_cell.angle_gamma   90.00
#
_symmetry.space_group_name_H-M   'P 1'
#
loop_
_entity.id
_entity.type
_entity.pdbx_description
1 polymer ?
#
loop_
_entity_poly.entity_id
_entity_poly.type
_entity_poly.pdbx_seq_one_letter_code
_entity_poly.pdbx_strand_id
1 'polypeptide(L)'
;MKRQIQTPPRLDNRYLVEEEIGEGSFGRIYRVRDSLSNRRLALKRLRDHSAQTEYHLLREFDSHAGIVSPVELGFLPDGGSYFTMDYVDGVPFPTAARSLSKDSVLRLAEDLAWALDAMHLKQVRHGDLKPENVLVTLNPVPELTVLDVGLATMGSAPQLEIAELDQAPAGSLAYLAPEQVLGNEVSFSADIFSFGVLFAEALQGERPFQGTNSRDLLGKIQSGTADLGGVEVPELKTLLHSCLEREPSLRPTAKRVAETLRKIHGKASPEEKAHRLALLDRPPRQEWAVVHALQSHLQTGEQSGTALVAPRGFGKSRLLEDLQGRLLKSPDHIVFHYTVSTQVLDLVAQLQDQFDKRLDLPFYTQTAQNQQSSSLAAARFAEVLDEEFGDPDSRWGWLFIDDVGALDSGSLRFLEELLSENVPSRFNIVGAVDSERKLSSQWHRYEVFPFSQDALGSFLKAVVPNVSWHSQLTDQAWQKTRGVPFYLCAWVRSAIERVSDTLSPKLLEEALLQETDASRPYASILDPVQTALADQPQPREVLYALALLDAPGSLTYLKGCLDQEEAEIEASLAPLVDHHFIEARSYQGVTTYRPKHPLIAEALRSQLSWEDQRAWHVRIARQLKTQPGRETLCWKHWERSGVVNDEAFASAYEAGEKYRQLGSNEEAAACFQWCLEHGASLPESDASIRAWKVEQRLGEAKRLLGEHREAVRFFLKAANSAEDPNIRSTLLREAAAVHLGTLGNIDEALRLLSQAQTESPSPEILAYVYRDRAEALRLRGDYMAAEKSIRQGLEALTQTHSEDAERVEAMLEGTYGQILSFQGRFTKAERHLLRGVKLARAAKAPMEEARINTNLSTCFSYLGRYRESLQAVRRAQELGEELGDVRRLTAELHGQSNCEFYMGNLEEAERIYLRGIRSAQRIEDRQIEKYMHYTGGAIALQQGDWERALERFESCVHLSEVLGHDQARSLGLTGLAQLALERGFVSQAQKHLRVARSLRLEDPIALAMRLHLEAKVALSEANAKGSLDLAQQAQRLLQQSSSIKFRAPIHVLLSEIYQAGGNAAAAREEAMAALDFANMVEVPMYKVEGLLALASIASEESLIVLEKASTLCQQHGFERLGLRSERHLGLA
;
A
#
# COMPACT_ATOMS: atom_id res chain seq x y z
N MET A 1 -39.35 16.06 28.96
CA MET A 1 -38.32 15.40 29.79
C MET A 1 -37.74 14.26 28.95
N LYS A 2 -36.68 14.51 28.17
CA LYS A 2 -36.10 13.52 27.24
C LYS A 2 -35.23 12.52 28.02
N ARG A 3 -35.44 11.21 27.83
CA ARG A 3 -34.68 10.14 28.51
C ARG A 3 -33.31 9.99 27.84
N GLN A 4 -32.23 10.35 28.53
CA GLN A 4 -30.89 9.87 28.17
C GLN A 4 -30.84 8.36 28.39
N ILE A 5 -30.55 7.60 27.34
CA ILE A 5 -30.42 6.15 27.40
C ILE A 5 -29.00 5.83 27.92
N GLN A 6 -28.89 5.17 29.08
CA GLN A 6 -27.61 4.89 29.77
C GLN A 6 -26.71 3.86 29.05
N THR A 7 -27.16 3.29 27.93
CA THR A 7 -26.34 2.53 26.96
C THR A 7 -27.11 2.49 25.63
N PRO A 8 -26.64 3.15 24.56
CA PRO A 8 -27.41 3.28 23.33
C PRO A 8 -27.64 1.90 22.68
N PRO A 9 -28.90 1.45 22.51
CA PRO A 9 -29.18 0.17 21.87
C PRO A 9 -28.74 0.20 20.40
N ARG A 10 -28.26 -0.93 19.88
CA ARG A 10 -27.99 -1.10 18.46
C ARG A 10 -29.21 -1.67 17.76
N LEU A 11 -29.64 -1.00 16.69
CA LEU A 11 -30.72 -1.44 15.82
C LEU A 11 -30.10 -2.11 14.58
N ASP A 12 -30.61 -3.29 14.23
CA ASP A 12 -30.09 -4.16 13.15
C ASP A 12 -28.58 -4.48 13.27
N ASN A 13 -28.07 -4.58 14.50
CA ASN A 13 -26.63 -4.73 14.82
C ASN A 13 -25.68 -3.67 14.20
N ARG A 14 -26.21 -2.66 13.51
CA ARG A 14 -25.47 -1.68 12.72
C ARG A 14 -25.70 -0.25 13.18
N TYR A 15 -26.92 0.16 13.47
CA TYR A 15 -27.23 1.55 13.79
C TYR A 15 -27.24 1.75 15.30
N LEU A 16 -26.21 2.43 15.82
CA LEU A 16 -26.13 2.82 17.22
C LEU A 16 -27.12 3.95 17.48
N VAL A 17 -28.16 3.71 18.28
CA VAL A 17 -29.20 4.72 18.57
C VAL A 17 -28.67 5.75 19.56
N GLU A 18 -28.26 6.93 19.08
CA GLU A 18 -27.74 8.00 19.93
C GLU A 18 -28.85 8.70 20.72
N GLU A 19 -29.97 8.99 20.07
CA GLU A 19 -31.11 9.72 20.67
C GLU A 19 -32.40 9.41 19.92
N GLU A 20 -33.53 9.33 20.63
CA GLU A 20 -34.85 9.40 19.99
C GLU A 20 -35.18 10.88 19.74
N ILE A 21 -35.17 11.29 18.48
CA ILE A 21 -35.32 12.69 18.07
C ILE A 21 -36.77 13.08 17.77
N GLY A 22 -37.65 12.11 17.60
CA GLY A 22 -39.09 12.34 17.47
C GLY A 22 -39.95 11.08 17.52
N GLU A 23 -41.21 11.23 17.94
CA GLU A 23 -42.27 10.22 17.82
C GLU A 23 -43.37 10.84 16.96
N GLY A 24 -43.53 10.32 15.74
CA GLY A 24 -44.53 10.79 14.77
C GLY A 24 -45.75 9.87 14.71
N SER A 25 -46.75 10.25 13.92
CA SER A 25 -48.04 9.54 13.76
C SER A 25 -47.89 8.09 13.29
N PHE A 26 -46.77 7.76 12.61
CA PHE A 26 -46.54 6.47 11.96
C PHE A 26 -45.36 5.68 12.54
N GLY A 27 -44.54 6.29 13.41
CA GLY A 27 -43.41 5.59 14.03
C GLY A 27 -42.39 6.52 14.70
N ARG A 28 -41.25 5.96 15.08
CA ARG A 28 -40.21 6.66 15.87
C ARG A 28 -39.02 7.01 15.01
N ILE A 29 -38.48 8.20 15.22
CA ILE A 29 -37.31 8.73 14.54
C ILE A 29 -36.15 8.79 15.53
N TYR A 30 -35.05 8.18 15.16
CA TYR A 30 -33.83 8.10 15.95
C TYR A 30 -32.70 8.83 15.25
N ARG A 31 -31.93 9.63 15.99
CA ARG A 31 -30.56 9.95 15.55
C ARG A 31 -29.74 8.71 15.81
N VAL A 32 -29.20 8.15 14.74
CA VAL A 32 -28.36 6.96 14.79
C VAL A 32 -26.97 7.26 14.25
N ARG A 33 -25.99 6.54 14.75
CA ARG A 33 -24.67 6.45 14.16
C ARG A 33 -24.56 5.11 13.46
N ASP A 34 -24.43 5.14 12.15
CA ASP A 34 -24.17 3.92 11.38
C ASP A 34 -22.79 3.37 11.75
N SER A 35 -22.72 2.14 12.27
CA SER A 35 -21.45 1.54 12.70
C SER A 35 -20.53 1.22 11.52
N LEU A 36 -21.05 1.13 10.28
CA LEU A 36 -20.24 0.89 9.08
C LEU A 36 -19.61 2.18 8.54
N SER A 37 -20.39 3.27 8.46
CA SER A 37 -19.93 4.54 7.88
C SER A 37 -19.53 5.60 8.91
N ASN A 38 -19.80 5.36 10.19
CA ASN A 38 -19.66 6.30 11.31
C ASN A 38 -20.37 7.67 11.10
N ARG A 39 -21.27 7.75 10.10
CA ARG A 39 -22.09 8.94 9.84
C ARG A 39 -23.27 9.00 10.81
N ARG A 40 -23.63 10.21 11.22
CA ARG A 40 -24.92 10.48 11.86
C ARG A 40 -26.02 10.47 10.80
N LEU A 41 -27.03 9.65 11.00
CA LEU A 41 -28.21 9.52 10.16
C LEU A 41 -29.46 9.71 11.02
N ALA A 42 -30.57 10.09 10.38
CA ALA A 42 -31.89 9.94 10.97
C ALA A 42 -32.47 8.59 10.52
N LEU A 43 -32.97 7.77 11.45
CA LEU A 43 -33.58 6.48 11.19
C LEU A 43 -35.05 6.53 11.60
N LYS A 44 -35.96 6.36 10.65
CA LYS A 44 -37.40 6.29 10.89
C LYS A 44 -37.83 4.82 10.91
N ARG A 45 -38.30 4.35 12.07
CA ARG A 45 -38.78 2.97 12.28
C ARG A 45 -40.31 2.96 12.32
N LEU A 46 -40.92 2.15 11.47
CA LEU A 46 -42.36 1.95 11.37
C LEU A 46 -42.74 0.53 11.83
N ARG A 47 -43.96 0.37 12.36
CA ARG A 47 -44.43 -0.91 12.94
C ARG A 47 -44.92 -1.93 11.91
N ASP A 48 -45.04 -1.52 10.64
CA ASP A 48 -45.50 -2.32 9.50
C ASP A 48 -44.54 -2.15 8.30
N HIS A 49 -44.91 -2.63 7.11
CA HIS A 49 -44.12 -2.48 5.87
C HIS A 49 -44.29 -1.12 5.15
N SER A 50 -44.93 -0.13 5.78
CA SER A 50 -45.16 1.18 5.16
C SER A 50 -43.88 1.97 4.86
N ALA A 51 -42.76 1.62 5.51
CA ALA A 51 -41.49 2.34 5.37
C ALA A 51 -40.94 2.20 3.95
N GLN A 52 -41.22 1.07 3.30
CA GLN A 52 -40.84 0.82 1.92
C GLN A 52 -41.54 1.79 0.96
N THR A 53 -42.83 2.06 1.19
CA THR A 53 -43.62 2.96 0.34
C THR A 53 -43.12 4.39 0.46
N GLU A 54 -42.88 4.86 1.68
CA GLU A 54 -42.34 6.20 1.94
C GLU A 54 -40.90 6.35 1.42
N TYR A 55 -40.06 5.33 1.61
CA TYR A 55 -38.69 5.30 1.08
C TYR A 55 -38.69 5.44 -0.46
N HIS A 56 -39.50 4.65 -1.17
CA HIS A 56 -39.59 4.74 -2.63
C HIS A 56 -40.13 6.08 -3.11
N LEU A 57 -41.09 6.66 -2.39
CA LEU A 57 -41.60 8.00 -2.70
C LEU A 57 -40.52 9.08 -2.52
N LEU A 58 -39.75 9.03 -1.44
CA LEU A 58 -38.65 9.95 -1.19
C LEU A 58 -37.55 9.82 -2.24
N ARG A 59 -37.30 8.60 -2.75
CA ARG A 59 -36.34 8.37 -3.83
C ARG A 59 -36.69 9.07 -5.14
N GLU A 60 -37.97 9.34 -5.38
CA GLU A 60 -38.39 10.14 -6.53
C GLU A 60 -37.84 11.58 -6.46
N PHE A 61 -37.46 12.06 -5.28
CA PHE A 61 -36.95 13.41 -5.06
C PHE A 61 -35.44 13.44 -4.75
N ASP A 62 -34.73 12.32 -4.92
CA ASP A 62 -33.29 12.15 -4.62
C ASP A 62 -32.41 13.25 -5.24
N SER A 63 -32.83 13.88 -6.34
CA SER A 63 -32.09 14.92 -7.06
C SER A 63 -32.39 16.35 -6.62
N HIS A 64 -33.32 16.58 -5.69
CA HIS A 64 -33.75 17.92 -5.27
C HIS A 64 -33.05 18.36 -3.98
N ALA A 65 -32.26 19.43 -4.03
CA ALA A 65 -31.44 19.89 -2.90
C ALA A 65 -32.25 20.30 -1.65
N GLY A 66 -33.50 20.73 -1.82
CA GLY A 66 -34.38 21.16 -0.72
C GLY A 66 -35.23 20.05 -0.08
N ILE A 67 -35.09 18.78 -0.47
CA ILE A 67 -35.88 17.65 0.07
C ILE A 67 -34.92 16.60 0.65
N VAL A 68 -35.22 16.06 1.83
CA VAL A 68 -34.36 15.06 2.49
C VAL A 68 -34.22 13.81 1.63
N SER A 69 -32.98 13.35 1.47
CA SER A 69 -32.68 12.14 0.69
C SER A 69 -32.66 10.89 1.58
N PRO A 70 -33.40 9.83 1.22
CA PRO A 70 -33.31 8.54 1.88
C PRO A 70 -31.98 7.86 1.50
N VAL A 71 -31.40 7.14 2.45
CA VAL A 71 -30.12 6.44 2.29
C VAL A 71 -30.37 4.95 2.09
N GLU A 72 -31.03 4.29 3.03
CA GLU A 72 -31.16 2.83 3.01
C GLU A 72 -32.47 2.37 3.67
N LEU A 73 -33.11 1.37 3.09
CA LEU A 73 -34.30 0.69 3.63
C LEU A 73 -33.86 -0.65 4.26
N GLY A 74 -34.40 -0.97 5.42
CA GLY A 74 -34.15 -2.24 6.11
C GLY A 74 -35.40 -2.81 6.79
N PHE A 75 -35.29 -4.07 7.20
CA PHE A 75 -36.35 -4.83 7.83
C PHE A 75 -35.84 -5.45 9.12
N LEU A 76 -36.61 -5.30 10.19
CA LEU A 76 -36.25 -5.82 11.51
C LEU A 76 -36.80 -7.25 11.70
N PRO A 77 -36.13 -8.09 12.52
CA PRO A 77 -36.58 -9.46 12.80
C PRO A 77 -37.98 -9.55 13.42
N ASP A 78 -38.50 -8.47 14.01
CA ASP A 78 -39.84 -8.38 14.59
C ASP A 78 -40.93 -8.05 13.56
N GLY A 79 -40.59 -8.00 12.26
CA GLY A 79 -41.50 -7.68 11.16
C GLY A 79 -41.68 -6.19 10.91
N GLY A 80 -41.07 -5.30 11.72
CA GLY A 80 -41.04 -3.87 11.46
C GLY A 80 -40.12 -3.51 10.30
N SER A 81 -40.35 -2.35 9.67
CA SER A 81 -39.45 -1.81 8.65
C SER A 81 -38.89 -0.45 9.07
N TYR A 82 -37.71 -0.11 8.57
CA TYR A 82 -37.10 1.21 8.81
C TYR A 82 -36.43 1.72 7.56
N PHE A 83 -36.27 3.02 7.46
CA PHE A 83 -35.30 3.60 6.53
C PHE A 83 -34.44 4.65 7.21
N THR A 84 -33.25 4.85 6.67
CA THR A 84 -32.32 5.89 7.07
C THR A 84 -32.34 7.03 6.06
N MET A 85 -32.05 8.23 6.53
CA MET A 85 -31.94 9.45 5.73
C MET A 85 -30.85 10.35 6.29
N ASP A 86 -30.42 11.35 5.53
CA ASP A 86 -29.46 12.32 6.02
C ASP A 86 -29.97 13.01 7.29
N TYR A 87 -29.13 13.04 8.34
CA TYR A 87 -29.45 13.79 9.55
C TYR A 87 -29.22 15.27 9.30
N VAL A 88 -30.30 16.06 9.31
CA VAL A 88 -30.25 17.51 9.16
C VAL A 88 -30.06 18.15 10.54
N ASP A 89 -28.85 18.64 10.81
CA ASP A 89 -28.52 19.35 12.05
C ASP A 89 -28.95 20.83 11.95
N GLY A 90 -30.27 21.04 11.84
CA GLY A 90 -30.88 22.34 11.58
C GLY A 90 -31.92 22.75 12.63
N VAL A 91 -32.32 24.02 12.57
CA VAL A 91 -33.41 24.58 13.39
C VAL A 91 -34.64 24.86 12.53
N PRO A 92 -35.87 24.79 13.07
CA PRO A 92 -37.10 25.07 12.32
C PRO A 92 -37.07 26.42 11.60
N PHE A 93 -37.58 26.49 10.37
CA PHE A 93 -37.52 27.69 9.52
C PHE A 93 -38.00 28.99 10.19
N PRO A 94 -39.17 29.06 10.86
CA PRO A 94 -39.59 30.27 11.58
C PRO A 94 -38.66 30.67 12.74
N THR A 95 -37.97 29.70 13.34
CA THR A 95 -36.97 29.96 14.40
C THR A 95 -35.68 30.50 13.80
N ALA A 96 -35.20 29.89 12.72
CA ALA A 96 -34.02 30.31 11.97
C ALA A 96 -34.17 31.76 11.47
N ALA A 97 -35.34 32.10 10.96
CA ALA A 97 -35.66 33.41 10.39
C ALA A 97 -35.38 34.57 11.35
N ARG A 98 -35.50 34.36 12.66
CA ARG A 98 -35.23 35.38 13.69
C ARG A 98 -33.77 35.86 13.72
N SER A 99 -32.84 35.03 13.25
CA SER A 99 -31.41 35.32 13.19
C SER A 99 -30.91 35.66 11.78
N LEU A 100 -31.80 35.68 10.77
CA LEU A 100 -31.44 35.84 9.37
C LEU A 100 -31.85 37.22 8.84
N SER A 101 -31.17 37.68 7.79
CA SER A 101 -31.60 38.87 7.05
C SER A 101 -32.94 38.61 6.36
N LYS A 102 -33.77 39.65 6.20
CA LYS A 102 -35.04 39.56 5.46
C LYS A 102 -34.84 38.91 4.07
N ASP A 103 -33.74 39.25 3.40
CA ASP A 103 -33.33 38.70 2.11
C ASP A 103 -33.04 37.18 2.15
N SER A 104 -32.36 36.71 3.19
CA SER A 104 -32.15 35.27 3.41
C SER A 104 -33.46 34.54 3.70
N VAL A 105 -34.36 35.14 4.49
CA VAL A 105 -35.69 34.57 4.76
C VAL A 105 -36.51 34.45 3.47
N LEU A 106 -36.42 35.44 2.58
CA LEU A 106 -37.10 35.41 1.28
C LEU A 106 -36.52 34.34 0.35
N ARG A 107 -35.19 34.15 0.34
CA ARG A 107 -34.56 33.05 -0.41
C ARG A 107 -34.99 31.68 0.10
N LEU A 108 -34.95 31.45 1.41
CA LEU A 108 -35.37 30.16 1.98
C LEU A 108 -36.86 29.89 1.73
N ALA A 109 -37.71 30.92 1.79
CA ALA A 109 -39.12 30.79 1.42
C ALA A 109 -39.30 30.45 -0.07
N GLU A 110 -38.44 30.98 -0.95
CA GLU A 110 -38.42 30.59 -2.36
C GLU A 110 -37.99 29.13 -2.54
N ASP A 111 -36.94 28.69 -1.86
CA ASP A 111 -36.45 27.30 -1.93
C ASP A 111 -37.51 26.30 -1.45
N LEU A 112 -38.24 26.65 -0.39
CA LEU A 112 -39.38 25.86 0.09
C LEU A 112 -40.51 25.79 -0.95
N ALA A 113 -40.83 26.91 -1.62
CA ALA A 113 -41.83 26.91 -2.68
C ALA A 113 -41.40 26.07 -3.89
N TRP A 114 -40.11 26.04 -4.24
CA TRP A 114 -39.57 25.15 -5.28
C TRP A 114 -39.62 23.68 -4.88
N ALA A 115 -39.33 23.35 -3.62
CA ALA A 115 -39.48 21.98 -3.11
C ALA A 115 -40.93 21.49 -3.21
N LEU A 116 -41.90 22.34 -2.84
CA LEU A 116 -43.33 22.02 -2.99
C LEU A 116 -43.74 21.87 -4.46
N ASP A 117 -43.24 22.71 -5.35
CA ASP A 117 -43.52 22.59 -6.79
C ASP A 117 -43.01 21.26 -7.36
N ALA A 118 -41.79 20.85 -6.98
CA ALA A 118 -41.23 19.56 -7.36
C ALA A 118 -42.11 18.39 -6.91
N MET A 119 -42.64 18.44 -5.68
CA MET A 119 -43.60 17.45 -5.17
C MET A 119 -44.91 17.46 -5.96
N HIS A 120 -45.52 18.63 -6.15
CA HIS A 120 -46.80 18.81 -6.84
C HIS A 120 -46.74 18.34 -8.29
N LEU A 121 -45.63 18.59 -9.00
CA LEU A 121 -45.41 18.10 -10.37
C LEU A 121 -45.40 16.57 -10.46
N LYS A 122 -44.93 15.88 -9.41
CA LYS A 122 -44.96 14.42 -9.30
C LYS A 122 -46.28 13.89 -8.74
N GLN A 123 -47.32 14.73 -8.64
CA GLN A 123 -48.62 14.40 -8.04
C GLN A 123 -48.51 13.97 -6.57
N VAL A 124 -47.49 14.47 -5.86
CA VAL A 124 -47.26 14.21 -4.44
C VAL A 124 -47.60 15.48 -3.65
N ARG A 125 -48.47 15.35 -2.65
CA ARG A 125 -48.71 16.41 -1.67
C ARG A 125 -47.81 16.18 -0.45
N HIS A 126 -47.36 17.24 0.21
CA HIS A 126 -46.65 17.11 1.47
C HIS A 126 -47.62 16.67 2.58
N GLY A 127 -48.74 17.39 2.75
CA GLY A 127 -49.84 17.01 3.62
C GLY A 127 -49.68 17.30 5.12
N ASP A 128 -48.45 17.43 5.63
CA ASP A 128 -48.16 17.82 7.03
C ASP A 128 -47.08 18.92 7.14
N LEU A 129 -47.21 20.00 6.36
CA LEU A 129 -46.20 21.05 6.31
C LEU A 129 -46.27 21.94 7.56
N LYS A 130 -45.25 21.85 8.42
CA LYS A 130 -45.17 22.54 9.74
C LYS A 130 -43.70 22.81 10.12
N PRO A 131 -43.41 23.59 11.18
CA PRO A 131 -42.04 24.02 11.48
C PRO A 131 -41.07 22.85 11.72
N GLU A 132 -41.54 21.76 12.32
CA GLU A 132 -40.74 20.56 12.60
C GLU A 132 -40.27 19.83 11.32
N ASN A 133 -40.98 20.04 10.21
CA ASN A 133 -40.72 19.38 8.93
C ASN A 133 -39.96 20.27 7.93
N VAL A 134 -39.57 21.49 8.34
CA VAL A 134 -38.79 22.42 7.51
C VAL A 134 -37.63 22.96 8.32
N LEU A 135 -36.46 22.34 8.17
CA LEU A 135 -35.26 22.68 8.93
C LEU A 135 -34.31 23.55 8.12
N VAL A 136 -33.57 24.41 8.81
CA VAL A 136 -32.55 25.28 8.23
C VAL A 136 -31.22 25.03 8.93
N THR A 137 -30.17 24.74 8.15
CA THR A 137 -28.79 24.65 8.65
C THR A 137 -28.10 26.01 8.53
N LEU A 138 -27.26 26.37 9.51
CA LEU A 138 -26.64 27.71 9.62
C LEU A 138 -25.14 27.73 9.26
N ASN A 139 -24.69 26.83 8.37
CA ASN A 139 -23.33 26.88 7.78
C ASN A 139 -23.18 28.16 6.92
N PRO A 140 -21.99 28.59 6.44
CA PRO A 140 -21.76 30.00 6.05
C PRO A 140 -22.77 30.59 5.05
N VAL A 141 -23.50 29.76 4.30
CA VAL A 141 -24.78 30.11 3.65
C VAL A 141 -25.91 29.25 4.24
N PRO A 142 -27.03 29.85 4.71
CA PRO A 142 -28.18 29.08 5.21
C PRO A 142 -28.83 28.21 4.14
N GLU A 143 -29.13 26.95 4.46
CA GLU A 143 -29.77 25.99 3.55
C GLU A 143 -31.03 25.38 4.19
N LEU A 144 -32.13 25.30 3.43
CA LEU A 144 -33.41 24.73 3.88
C LEU A 144 -33.57 23.28 3.39
N THR A 145 -34.10 22.42 4.26
CA THR A 145 -34.44 21.03 3.92
C THR A 145 -35.84 20.68 4.42
N VAL A 146 -36.68 20.18 3.52
CA VAL A 146 -38.01 19.64 3.80
C VAL A 146 -37.92 18.17 4.20
N LEU A 147 -38.58 17.82 5.30
CA LEU A 147 -38.63 16.48 5.89
C LEU A 147 -40.05 15.89 5.83
N ASP A 148 -40.18 14.57 5.98
CA ASP A 148 -41.43 13.84 6.26
C ASP A 148 -42.55 13.97 5.19
N VAL A 149 -42.33 13.37 4.01
CA VAL A 149 -43.26 13.37 2.85
C VAL A 149 -44.39 12.31 3.00
N GLY A 150 -44.65 11.84 4.22
CA GLY A 150 -45.31 10.56 4.51
C GLY A 150 -46.84 10.47 4.38
N LEU A 151 -47.58 11.52 3.98
CA LEU A 151 -49.06 11.49 3.89
C LEU A 151 -49.63 11.32 2.48
N ALA A 152 -48.79 11.08 1.48
CA ALA A 152 -49.18 11.11 0.08
C ALA A 152 -49.75 9.78 -0.48
N THR A 153 -49.56 8.64 0.18
CA THR A 153 -49.71 7.32 -0.49
C THR A 153 -50.93 6.47 -0.10
N MET A 154 -51.82 6.94 0.77
CA MET A 154 -53.13 6.31 0.95
C MET A 154 -54.18 7.17 0.23
N GLY A 155 -54.79 6.64 -0.82
CA GLY A 155 -55.87 7.27 -1.62
C GLY A 155 -57.18 7.54 -0.86
N SER A 156 -57.07 7.84 0.43
CA SER A 156 -58.09 8.28 1.36
C SER A 156 -57.29 8.88 2.52
N ALA A 157 -57.13 10.22 2.55
CA ALA A 157 -56.77 10.82 3.84
C ALA A 157 -57.91 10.44 4.80
N PRO A 158 -57.64 9.98 6.04
CA PRO A 158 -58.69 9.93 7.02
C PRO A 158 -59.24 11.36 7.11
N GLN A 159 -60.54 11.54 6.83
CA GLN A 159 -61.23 12.73 7.30
C GLN A 159 -60.98 12.74 8.80
N LEU A 160 -60.19 13.72 9.30
CA LEU A 160 -59.96 13.86 10.73
C LEU A 160 -61.33 13.95 11.38
N GLU A 161 -61.71 12.93 12.14
CA GLU A 161 -62.98 12.97 12.86
C GLU A 161 -62.88 14.09 13.90
N ILE A 162 -64.00 14.76 14.19
CA ILE A 162 -64.04 15.87 15.16
C ILE A 162 -63.42 15.46 16.52
N ALA A 163 -63.49 14.17 16.87
CA ALA A 163 -62.87 13.61 18.08
C ALA A 163 -61.33 13.59 18.08
N GLU A 164 -60.68 13.54 16.91
CA GLU A 164 -59.21 13.57 16.75
C GLU A 164 -58.67 15.00 16.79
N LEU A 165 -59.44 15.97 16.26
CA LEU A 165 -59.13 17.40 16.34
C LEU A 165 -59.17 17.94 17.79
N ASP A 166 -60.04 17.38 18.63
CA ASP A 166 -60.13 17.73 20.06
C ASP A 166 -58.94 17.21 20.89
N GLN A 167 -58.18 16.23 20.39
CA GLN A 167 -57.02 15.63 21.08
C GLN A 167 -55.66 16.10 20.54
N ALA A 168 -55.63 16.78 19.38
CA ALA A 168 -54.40 17.27 18.77
C ALA A 168 -53.82 18.49 19.53
N PRO A 169 -52.48 18.61 19.68
CA PRO A 169 -51.86 19.79 20.26
C PRO A 169 -52.29 21.05 19.50
N ALA A 170 -52.81 22.06 20.20
CA ALA A 170 -53.25 23.32 19.60
C ALA A 170 -52.17 23.99 18.72
N GLY A 171 -50.89 23.68 18.99
CA GLY A 171 -49.75 24.14 18.21
C GLY A 171 -49.71 23.63 16.77
N SER A 172 -50.10 22.38 16.50
CA SER A 172 -50.03 21.78 15.16
C SER A 172 -51.26 22.10 14.31
N LEU A 173 -52.41 22.32 14.95
CA LEU A 173 -53.68 22.69 14.29
C LEU A 173 -53.60 24.03 13.53
N ALA A 174 -52.66 24.91 13.88
CA ALA A 174 -52.51 26.23 13.29
C ALA A 174 -52.08 26.23 11.81
N TYR A 175 -51.54 25.12 11.30
CA TYR A 175 -51.05 24.99 9.92
C TYR A 175 -52.03 24.27 8.99
N LEU A 176 -53.17 23.79 9.51
CA LEU A 176 -54.20 23.09 8.73
C LEU A 176 -54.99 24.08 7.87
N ALA A 177 -55.24 23.71 6.62
CA ALA A 177 -56.09 24.47 5.72
C ALA A 177 -57.58 24.35 6.11
N PRO A 178 -58.43 25.36 5.81
CA PRO A 178 -59.85 25.34 6.14
C PRO A 178 -60.60 24.09 5.66
N GLU A 179 -60.27 23.59 4.46
CA GLU A 179 -60.85 22.37 3.90
C GLU A 179 -60.47 21.11 4.69
N GLN A 180 -59.27 21.07 5.31
CA GLN A 180 -58.85 19.96 6.17
C GLN A 180 -59.61 19.97 7.50
N VAL A 181 -59.88 21.17 8.04
CA VAL A 181 -60.68 21.32 9.28
C VAL A 181 -62.15 20.96 9.07
N LEU A 182 -62.68 21.23 7.88
CA LEU A 182 -64.08 20.96 7.52
C LEU A 182 -64.32 19.51 7.04
N GLY A 183 -63.27 18.70 6.87
CA GLY A 183 -63.37 17.34 6.32
C GLY A 183 -63.75 17.30 4.82
N ASN A 184 -63.53 18.40 4.10
CA ASN A 184 -63.75 18.51 2.65
C ASN A 184 -62.63 17.80 1.87
N GLU A 185 -62.80 17.69 0.55
CA GLU A 185 -61.75 17.14 -0.33
C GLU A 185 -60.49 18.02 -0.31
N VAL A 186 -59.33 17.41 -0.06
CA VAL A 186 -58.05 18.11 0.16
C VAL A 186 -57.17 18.01 -1.08
N SER A 187 -56.83 19.15 -1.69
CA SER A 187 -55.96 19.25 -2.87
C SER A 187 -54.53 19.76 -2.52
N PHE A 188 -53.65 19.88 -3.52
CA PHE A 188 -52.29 20.47 -3.36
C PHE A 188 -52.30 21.91 -2.81
N SER A 189 -53.43 22.62 -2.95
CA SER A 189 -53.67 23.94 -2.36
C SER A 189 -53.55 23.98 -0.83
N ALA A 190 -53.68 22.84 -0.16
CA ALA A 190 -53.52 22.75 1.30
C ALA A 190 -52.06 23.02 1.70
N ASP A 191 -51.08 22.48 0.95
CA ASP A 191 -49.66 22.76 1.19
C ASP A 191 -49.32 24.24 1.04
N ILE A 192 -50.01 24.94 0.11
CA ILE A 192 -49.84 26.39 -0.12
C ILE A 192 -50.37 27.20 1.07
N PHE A 193 -51.48 26.75 1.68
CA PHE A 193 -51.98 27.37 2.89
C PHE A 193 -51.00 27.21 4.05
N SER A 194 -50.52 25.99 4.28
CA SER A 194 -49.52 25.69 5.32
C SER A 194 -48.20 26.46 5.09
N PHE A 195 -47.77 26.59 3.83
CA PHE A 195 -46.65 27.44 3.44
C PHE A 195 -46.89 28.90 3.83
N GLY A 196 -48.09 29.43 3.54
CA GLY A 196 -48.49 30.79 3.90
C GLY A 196 -48.43 31.03 5.40
N VAL A 197 -48.85 30.06 6.21
CA VAL A 197 -48.78 30.14 7.69
C VAL A 197 -47.33 30.16 8.16
N LEU A 198 -46.49 29.25 7.67
CA LEU A 198 -45.07 29.17 8.01
C LEU A 198 -44.31 30.45 7.63
N PHE A 199 -44.56 30.95 6.43
CA PHE A 199 -43.87 32.12 5.92
C PHE A 199 -44.32 33.40 6.63
N ALA A 200 -45.61 33.55 6.93
CA ALA A 200 -46.09 34.64 7.77
C ALA A 200 -45.44 34.61 9.17
N GLU A 201 -45.39 33.43 9.81
CA GLU A 201 -44.73 33.25 11.11
C GLU A 201 -43.23 33.56 11.06
N ALA A 202 -42.54 33.18 9.98
CA ALA A 202 -41.12 33.49 9.78
C ALA A 202 -40.86 35.00 9.61
N LEU A 203 -41.80 35.74 9.01
CA LEU A 203 -41.65 37.19 8.80
C LEU A 203 -41.98 38.02 10.05
N GLN A 204 -43.05 37.70 10.77
CA GLN A 204 -43.54 38.52 11.88
C GLN A 204 -43.30 37.89 13.27
N GLY A 205 -42.76 36.68 13.33
CA GLY A 205 -42.41 35.96 14.56
C GLY A 205 -43.58 35.27 15.27
N GLU A 206 -44.81 35.57 14.86
CA GLU A 206 -46.07 35.03 15.36
C GLU A 206 -46.97 34.51 14.23
N ARG A 207 -47.79 33.49 14.54
CA ARG A 207 -48.67 32.85 13.54
C ARG A 207 -49.83 33.77 13.13
N PRO A 208 -50.27 33.71 11.85
CA PRO A 208 -51.39 34.51 11.36
C PRO A 208 -52.75 34.11 11.96
N PHE A 209 -52.89 32.89 12.47
CA PHE A 209 -54.09 32.44 13.19
C PHE A 209 -53.72 32.04 14.62
N GLN A 210 -54.39 32.65 15.59
CA GLN A 210 -54.18 32.39 17.01
C GLN A 210 -55.52 32.24 17.73
N GLY A 211 -55.67 31.24 18.60
CA GLY A 211 -56.88 31.01 19.39
C GLY A 211 -56.56 30.80 20.86
N THR A 212 -57.51 31.16 21.72
CA THR A 212 -57.44 30.92 23.18
C THR A 212 -57.59 29.44 23.54
N ASN A 213 -58.15 28.64 22.63
CA ASN A 213 -58.26 27.18 22.69
C ASN A 213 -58.37 26.62 21.25
N SER A 214 -58.30 25.29 21.09
CA SER A 214 -58.36 24.64 19.77
C SER A 214 -59.62 25.01 18.97
N ARG A 215 -60.79 25.12 19.62
CA ARG A 215 -62.05 25.48 18.94
C ARG A 215 -62.05 26.92 18.43
N ASP A 216 -61.52 27.85 19.21
CA ASP A 216 -61.35 29.26 18.81
C ASP A 216 -60.35 29.40 17.64
N LEU A 217 -59.24 28.65 17.68
CA LEU A 217 -58.25 28.62 16.60
C LEU A 217 -58.86 28.08 15.29
N LEU A 218 -59.52 26.92 15.35
CA LEU A 218 -60.18 26.31 14.19
C LEU A 218 -61.29 27.21 13.63
N GLY A 219 -62.05 27.89 14.49
CA GLY A 219 -63.05 28.88 14.08
C GLY A 219 -62.44 30.06 13.30
N LYS A 220 -61.27 30.56 13.71
CA LYS A 220 -60.56 31.64 13.02
C LYS A 220 -59.96 31.22 11.68
N ILE A 221 -59.48 29.99 11.58
CA ILE A 221 -59.03 29.38 10.31
C ILE A 221 -60.23 29.27 9.36
N GLN A 222 -61.38 28.77 9.85
CA GLN A 222 -62.62 28.66 9.07
C GLN A 222 -63.22 30.00 8.66
N SER A 223 -63.00 31.08 9.43
CA SER A 223 -63.44 32.43 9.05
C SER A 223 -62.46 33.17 8.14
N GLY A 224 -61.24 32.66 7.94
CA GLY A 224 -60.21 33.29 7.10
C GLY A 224 -59.62 34.58 7.68
N THR A 225 -59.74 34.80 9.00
CA THR A 225 -59.30 36.04 9.66
C THR A 225 -57.81 35.97 10.04
N ALA A 226 -56.92 36.05 9.04
CA ALA A 226 -55.48 36.04 9.24
C ALA A 226 -54.95 37.42 9.69
N ASP A 227 -54.17 37.46 10.78
CA ASP A 227 -53.44 38.65 11.19
C ASP A 227 -52.08 38.72 10.49
N LEU A 228 -51.98 39.64 9.53
CA LEU A 228 -50.77 39.98 8.79
C LEU A 228 -50.31 41.41 9.09
N GLY A 229 -50.62 41.92 10.29
CA GLY A 229 -50.25 43.26 10.73
C GLY A 229 -48.73 43.49 10.77
N GLY A 230 -47.95 42.45 11.04
CA GLY A 230 -46.48 42.52 11.11
C GLY A 230 -45.76 42.43 9.76
N VAL A 231 -46.47 42.19 8.66
CA VAL A 231 -45.86 42.13 7.32
C VAL A 231 -45.84 43.52 6.68
N GLU A 232 -44.66 44.14 6.66
CA GLU A 232 -44.46 45.53 6.20
C GLU A 232 -44.48 45.70 4.67
N VAL A 233 -44.07 44.68 3.90
CA VAL A 233 -43.96 44.78 2.43
C VAL A 233 -45.32 44.48 1.79
N PRO A 234 -45.96 45.44 1.10
CA PRO A 234 -47.31 45.28 0.54
C PRO A 234 -47.44 44.09 -0.42
N GLU A 235 -46.42 43.84 -1.24
CA GLU A 235 -46.37 42.75 -2.20
C GLU A 235 -46.30 41.38 -1.50
N LEU A 236 -45.51 41.26 -0.42
CA LEU A 236 -45.47 40.05 0.40
C LEU A 236 -46.79 39.83 1.15
N LYS A 237 -47.40 40.90 1.65
CA LYS A 237 -48.70 40.84 2.31
C LYS A 237 -49.78 40.37 1.35
N THR A 238 -49.76 40.83 0.10
CA THR A 238 -50.67 40.40 -0.96
C THR A 238 -50.48 38.92 -1.31
N LEU A 239 -49.22 38.47 -1.42
CA LEU A 239 -48.89 37.06 -1.65
C LEU A 239 -49.40 36.18 -0.51
N LEU A 240 -49.15 36.57 0.75
CA LEU A 240 -49.61 35.84 1.93
C LEU A 240 -51.13 35.80 2.03
N HIS A 241 -51.84 36.90 1.76
CA HIS A 241 -53.30 36.88 1.66
C HIS A 241 -53.79 35.86 0.63
N SER A 242 -53.13 35.79 -0.53
CA SER A 242 -53.50 34.83 -1.59
C SER A 242 -53.23 33.38 -1.18
N CYS A 243 -52.13 33.11 -0.46
CA CYS A 243 -51.82 31.78 0.06
C CYS A 243 -52.79 31.34 1.16
N LEU A 244 -53.28 32.28 1.98
CA LEU A 244 -54.17 32.03 3.11
C LEU A 244 -55.67 32.15 2.78
N GLU A 245 -56.01 32.19 1.49
CA GLU A 245 -57.39 32.32 1.04
C GLU A 245 -58.23 31.10 1.45
N ARG A 246 -59.50 31.35 1.79
CA ARG A 246 -60.40 30.32 2.33
C ARG A 246 -60.75 29.28 1.27
N GLU A 247 -61.04 29.75 0.07
CA GLU A 247 -61.37 28.92 -1.08
C GLU A 247 -60.09 28.34 -1.71
N PRO A 248 -59.91 27.00 -1.71
CA PRO A 248 -58.74 26.33 -2.28
C PRO A 248 -58.36 26.79 -3.69
N SER A 249 -59.35 27.01 -4.56
CA SER A 249 -59.13 27.36 -5.98
C SER A 249 -58.60 28.77 -6.20
N LEU A 250 -58.65 29.64 -5.18
CA LEU A 250 -58.14 31.01 -5.26
C LEU A 250 -56.67 31.13 -4.82
N ARG A 251 -56.09 30.06 -4.26
CA ARG A 251 -54.69 30.03 -3.85
C ARG A 251 -53.75 29.86 -5.04
N PRO A 252 -52.56 30.49 -5.05
CA PRO A 252 -51.58 30.33 -6.11
C PRO A 252 -50.96 28.92 -6.09
N THR A 253 -50.44 28.47 -7.23
CA THR A 253 -49.57 27.27 -7.29
C THR A 253 -48.20 27.53 -6.65
N ALA A 254 -47.50 26.48 -6.19
CA ALA A 254 -46.15 26.58 -5.61
C ALA A 254 -45.15 27.32 -6.52
N LYS A 255 -45.09 26.97 -7.81
CA LYS A 255 -44.31 27.71 -8.82
C LYS A 255 -44.60 29.22 -8.83
N ARG A 256 -45.88 29.61 -8.79
CA ARG A 256 -46.29 31.02 -8.83
C ARG A 256 -45.84 31.77 -7.58
N VAL A 257 -45.85 31.10 -6.42
CA VAL A 257 -45.31 31.64 -5.17
C VAL A 257 -43.81 31.88 -5.31
N ALA A 258 -43.03 30.88 -5.76
CA ALA A 258 -41.59 30.99 -5.96
C ALA A 258 -41.20 32.14 -6.92
N GLU A 259 -41.87 32.21 -8.07
CA GLU A 259 -41.68 33.30 -9.06
C GLU A 259 -42.00 34.69 -8.48
N THR A 260 -43.02 34.78 -7.61
CA THR A 260 -43.43 36.05 -7.00
C THR A 260 -42.42 36.48 -5.93
N LEU A 261 -41.94 35.54 -5.10
CA LEU A 261 -40.88 35.82 -4.12
C LEU A 261 -39.59 36.29 -4.81
N ARG A 262 -39.15 35.59 -5.86
CA ARG A 262 -37.96 35.98 -6.65
C ARG A 262 -38.04 37.42 -7.17
N LYS A 263 -39.22 37.84 -7.64
CA LYS A 263 -39.44 39.23 -8.10
C LYS A 263 -39.34 40.26 -6.97
N ILE A 264 -39.72 39.87 -5.75
CA ILE A 264 -39.73 40.76 -4.58
C ILE A 264 -38.31 40.96 -4.02
N HIS A 265 -37.46 39.93 -3.98
CA HIS A 265 -36.09 40.07 -3.45
C HIS A 265 -35.02 40.45 -4.49
N GLY A 266 -35.23 40.14 -5.78
CA GLY A 266 -34.82 40.94 -6.94
C GLY A 266 -33.35 41.33 -7.19
N LYS A 267 -32.38 41.01 -6.32
CA LYS A 267 -30.95 41.26 -6.54
C LYS A 267 -30.15 40.03 -6.15
N ALA A 268 -29.40 39.45 -7.10
CA ALA A 268 -28.43 38.41 -6.79
C ALA A 268 -27.38 38.98 -5.84
N SER A 269 -27.23 38.40 -4.66
CA SER A 269 -26.17 38.81 -3.73
C SER A 269 -24.82 38.26 -4.20
N PRO A 270 -23.68 38.88 -3.82
CA PRO A 270 -22.35 38.30 -4.03
C PRO A 270 -22.22 36.85 -3.51
N GLU A 271 -22.97 36.51 -2.47
CA GLU A 271 -23.06 35.17 -1.89
C GLU A 271 -23.69 34.15 -2.86
N GLU A 272 -24.66 34.57 -3.68
CA GLU A 272 -25.32 33.71 -4.67
C GLU A 272 -24.38 33.36 -5.85
N LYS A 273 -23.50 34.30 -6.24
CA LYS A 273 -22.43 34.07 -7.24
C LYS A 273 -21.36 33.12 -6.69
N ALA A 274 -20.94 33.32 -5.43
CA ALA A 274 -19.97 32.45 -4.75
C ALA A 274 -20.49 31.02 -4.55
N HIS A 275 -21.76 30.86 -4.17
CA HIS A 275 -22.40 29.55 -3.99
C HIS A 275 -22.46 28.76 -5.32
N ARG A 276 -22.83 29.39 -6.43
CA ARG A 276 -22.87 28.73 -7.75
C ARG A 276 -21.49 28.35 -8.27
N LEU A 277 -20.48 29.16 -7.99
CA LEU A 277 -19.08 28.81 -8.29
C LEU A 277 -18.61 27.60 -7.45
N ALA A 278 -19.03 27.50 -6.18
CA ALA A 278 -18.71 26.34 -5.34
C ALA A 278 -19.44 25.05 -5.77
N LEU A 279 -20.61 25.14 -6.39
CA LEU A 279 -21.34 23.97 -6.94
C LEU A 279 -20.64 23.34 -8.15
N LEU A 280 -19.87 24.13 -8.92
CA LEU A 280 -19.06 23.63 -10.06
C LEU A 280 -17.93 22.68 -9.62
N ASP A 281 -17.51 22.77 -8.36
CA ASP A 281 -16.41 21.98 -7.81
C ASP A 281 -16.91 20.64 -7.20
N ARG A 282 -18.23 20.41 -7.07
CA ARG A 282 -18.81 19.16 -6.53
C ARG A 282 -18.89 18.01 -7.56
N PRO A 283 -18.69 16.73 -7.16
CA PRO A 283 -18.73 15.58 -8.06
C PRO A 283 -20.15 15.18 -8.48
N PRO A 284 -20.41 14.85 -9.77
CA PRO A 284 -21.72 14.35 -10.22
C PRO A 284 -21.92 12.87 -9.90
N ARG A 285 -23.17 12.49 -9.63
CA ARG A 285 -23.53 11.13 -9.16
C ARG A 285 -23.20 9.97 -10.11
N GLN A 286 -22.83 10.21 -11.38
CA GLN A 286 -22.41 9.12 -12.28
C GLN A 286 -21.05 8.52 -11.95
N GLU A 287 -20.22 9.23 -11.18
CA GLU A 287 -18.95 8.74 -10.65
C GLU A 287 -19.15 7.64 -9.56
N TRP A 288 -20.39 7.36 -9.16
CA TRP A 288 -20.74 6.33 -8.16
C TRP A 288 -20.47 4.91 -8.64
N ALA A 289 -20.34 4.65 -9.94
CA ALA A 289 -19.96 3.33 -10.44
C ALA A 289 -18.55 2.92 -9.98
N VAL A 290 -17.60 3.86 -9.92
CA VAL A 290 -16.23 3.64 -9.41
C VAL A 290 -16.27 3.41 -7.89
N VAL A 291 -17.08 4.19 -7.16
CA VAL A 291 -17.29 4.02 -5.72
C VAL A 291 -17.94 2.67 -5.40
N HIS A 292 -18.92 2.22 -6.19
CA HIS A 292 -19.59 0.93 -6.01
C HIS A 292 -18.70 -0.26 -6.36
N ALA A 293 -17.83 -0.12 -7.38
CA ALA A 293 -16.82 -1.13 -7.69
C ALA A 293 -15.79 -1.26 -6.55
N LEU A 294 -15.35 -0.13 -5.99
CA LEU A 294 -14.49 -0.10 -4.80
C LEU A 294 -15.19 -0.67 -3.56
N GLN A 295 -16.48 -0.39 -3.36
CA GLN A 295 -17.29 -0.99 -2.29
C GLN A 295 -17.48 -2.50 -2.46
N SER A 296 -17.60 -2.99 -3.68
CA SER A 296 -17.67 -4.43 -3.95
C SER A 296 -16.33 -5.12 -3.62
N HIS A 297 -15.22 -4.44 -3.83
CA HIS A 297 -13.89 -4.92 -3.47
C HIS A 297 -13.63 -4.89 -1.94
N LEU A 298 -14.20 -3.92 -1.22
CA LEU A 298 -14.23 -3.92 0.26
C LEU A 298 -14.92 -5.16 0.85
N GLN A 299 -15.79 -5.82 0.09
CA GLN A 299 -16.51 -7.03 0.51
C GLN A 299 -15.75 -8.33 0.22
N THR A 300 -14.76 -8.32 -0.67
CA THR A 300 -14.00 -9.54 -1.04
C THR A 300 -12.81 -9.82 -0.12
N GLY A 301 -12.29 -8.79 0.58
CA GLY A 301 -11.20 -8.94 1.54
C GLY A 301 -9.83 -9.21 0.90
N GLU A 302 -9.68 -8.97 -0.40
CA GLU A 302 -8.43 -9.15 -1.13
C GLU A 302 -7.66 -7.83 -1.23
N GLN A 303 -6.33 -7.93 -1.21
CA GLN A 303 -5.42 -6.82 -1.48
C GLN A 303 -5.44 -6.49 -2.99
N SER A 304 -5.54 -5.21 -3.35
CA SER A 304 -5.40 -4.80 -4.76
C SER A 304 -4.79 -3.41 -4.98
N GLY A 305 -4.14 -3.29 -6.15
CA GLY A 305 -3.79 -2.00 -6.75
C GLY A 305 -4.89 -1.55 -7.68
N THR A 306 -5.44 -0.37 -7.44
CA THR A 306 -6.48 0.23 -8.29
C THR A 306 -5.93 1.46 -9.01
N ALA A 307 -5.96 1.42 -10.34
CA ALA A 307 -5.57 2.53 -11.20
C ALA A 307 -6.81 3.22 -11.79
N LEU A 308 -7.03 4.49 -11.46
CA LEU A 308 -7.96 5.35 -12.19
C LEU A 308 -7.27 5.79 -13.48
N VAL A 309 -7.72 5.25 -14.61
CA VAL A 309 -7.11 5.48 -15.92
C VAL A 309 -7.99 6.42 -16.72
N ALA A 310 -7.44 7.57 -17.07
CA ALA A 310 -8.05 8.48 -18.04
C ALA A 310 -7.03 9.50 -18.51
N PRO A 311 -7.29 10.24 -19.59
CA PRO A 311 -6.53 11.44 -19.88
C PRO A 311 -6.61 12.45 -18.72
N ARG A 312 -5.60 13.32 -18.58
CA ARG A 312 -5.65 14.42 -17.61
C ARG A 312 -6.82 15.37 -17.93
N GLY A 313 -7.47 15.93 -16.90
CA GLY A 313 -8.69 16.74 -17.02
C GLY A 313 -10.02 15.99 -16.85
N PHE A 314 -9.99 14.65 -16.73
CA PHE A 314 -11.17 13.81 -16.55
C PHE A 314 -11.63 13.65 -15.08
N GLY A 315 -11.04 14.42 -14.15
CA GLY A 315 -11.47 14.45 -12.75
C GLY A 315 -10.83 13.42 -11.81
N LYS A 316 -9.78 12.70 -12.23
CA LYS A 316 -9.12 11.65 -11.44
C LYS A 316 -8.65 12.09 -10.03
N SER A 317 -7.96 13.22 -9.91
CA SER A 317 -7.48 13.70 -8.60
C SER A 317 -8.64 14.06 -7.67
N ARG A 318 -9.70 14.69 -8.21
CA ARG A 318 -10.93 14.97 -7.47
C ARG A 318 -11.58 13.68 -6.97
N LEU A 319 -11.62 12.63 -7.80
CA LEU A 319 -12.14 11.31 -7.40
C LEU A 319 -11.31 10.67 -6.27
N LEU A 320 -9.98 10.79 -6.31
CA LEU A 320 -9.10 10.30 -5.25
C LEU A 320 -9.34 11.03 -3.92
N GLU A 321 -9.43 12.36 -3.94
CA GLU A 321 -9.73 13.19 -2.74
C GLU A 321 -11.09 12.82 -2.13
N ASP A 322 -12.12 12.63 -2.96
CA ASP A 322 -13.47 12.28 -2.50
C ASP A 322 -13.52 10.88 -1.87
N LEU A 323 -12.78 9.92 -2.45
CA LEU A 323 -12.61 8.57 -1.89
C LEU A 323 -11.85 8.60 -0.56
N GLN A 324 -10.76 9.34 -0.50
CA GLN A 324 -9.96 9.53 0.70
C GLN A 324 -10.81 10.14 1.84
N GLY A 325 -11.57 11.19 1.53
CA GLY A 325 -12.46 11.86 2.48
C GLY A 325 -13.59 10.96 3.01
N ARG A 326 -13.97 9.91 2.28
CA ARG A 326 -14.93 8.89 2.75
C ARG A 326 -14.28 7.87 3.66
N LEU A 327 -13.08 7.38 3.31
CA LEU A 327 -12.34 6.40 4.11
C LEU A 327 -11.85 6.97 5.44
N LEU A 328 -11.40 8.23 5.47
CA LEU A 328 -10.98 8.94 6.69
C LEU A 328 -12.09 9.11 7.73
N LYS A 329 -13.37 8.89 7.36
CA LYS A 329 -14.51 8.98 8.27
C LYS A 329 -14.74 7.66 9.04
N SER A 330 -14.12 6.55 8.62
CA SER A 330 -14.19 5.25 9.29
C SER A 330 -12.96 5.00 10.17
N PRO A 331 -13.12 4.55 11.43
CA PRO A 331 -12.01 4.21 12.32
C PRO A 331 -11.30 2.90 11.95
N ASP A 332 -11.88 2.09 11.06
CA ASP A 332 -11.34 0.79 10.63
C ASP A 332 -10.32 0.92 9.47
N HIS A 333 -10.07 2.16 9.04
CA HIS A 333 -9.19 2.47 7.91
C HIS A 333 -8.11 3.47 8.31
N ILE A 334 -6.86 3.17 7.94
CA ILE A 334 -5.74 4.10 7.99
C ILE A 334 -5.45 4.55 6.58
N VAL A 335 -5.49 5.86 6.33
CA VAL A 335 -5.35 6.42 4.99
C VAL A 335 -4.08 7.27 4.90
N PHE A 336 -3.22 6.90 3.96
CA PHE A 336 -2.03 7.63 3.55
C PHE A 336 -2.34 8.30 2.21
N HIS A 337 -1.97 9.57 2.07
CA HIS A 337 -2.14 10.30 0.83
C HIS A 337 -0.82 10.90 0.39
N TYR A 338 -0.53 10.71 -0.88
CA TYR A 338 0.72 11.10 -1.51
C TYR A 338 0.44 11.95 -2.76
N THR A 339 0.73 13.23 -2.63
CA THR A 339 0.83 14.14 -3.76
C THR A 339 2.25 14.10 -4.29
N VAL A 340 2.44 13.68 -5.54
CA VAL A 340 3.75 13.69 -6.19
C VAL A 340 4.22 15.14 -6.34
N SER A 341 4.96 15.65 -5.35
CA SER A 341 5.61 16.96 -5.40
C SER A 341 6.97 16.78 -6.06
N THR A 342 7.34 17.69 -6.95
CA THR A 342 8.45 17.52 -7.90
C THR A 342 9.85 17.69 -7.30
N GLN A 343 9.96 17.62 -5.98
CA GLN A 343 11.22 17.50 -5.26
C GLN A 343 11.20 16.18 -4.49
N VAL A 344 12.22 15.37 -4.76
CA VAL A 344 12.46 13.98 -4.34
C VAL A 344 11.72 12.95 -5.21
N LEU A 345 12.51 12.36 -6.12
CA LEU A 345 12.20 11.22 -6.99
C LEU A 345 12.13 9.88 -6.21
N ASP A 346 11.65 9.90 -4.97
CA ASP A 346 11.72 8.72 -4.10
C ASP A 346 10.52 8.68 -3.15
N LEU A 347 9.44 8.01 -3.61
CA LEU A 347 8.24 7.74 -2.82
C LEU A 347 8.60 6.99 -1.53
N VAL A 348 9.61 6.12 -1.59
CA VAL A 348 10.06 5.29 -0.48
C VAL A 348 10.69 6.20 0.59
N ALA A 349 11.54 7.16 0.21
CA ALA A 349 12.11 8.16 1.13
C ALA A 349 11.09 9.09 1.80
N GLN A 350 9.99 9.43 1.11
CA GLN A 350 8.97 10.31 1.68
C GLN A 350 7.97 9.57 2.59
N LEU A 351 7.65 8.32 2.26
CA LEU A 351 6.93 7.46 3.20
C LEU A 351 7.79 7.29 4.47
N GLN A 352 9.10 7.08 4.36
CA GLN A 352 10.00 7.02 5.52
C GLN A 352 9.92 8.27 6.40
N ASP A 353 10.06 9.50 5.88
CA ASP A 353 9.96 10.71 6.73
C ASP A 353 8.60 10.83 7.44
N GLN A 354 7.51 10.35 6.84
CA GLN A 354 6.20 10.30 7.49
C GLN A 354 6.10 9.23 8.58
N PHE A 355 6.79 8.09 8.42
CA PHE A 355 6.79 6.97 9.37
C PHE A 355 7.85 7.12 10.49
N ASP A 356 9.05 7.60 10.17
CA ASP A 356 10.16 7.85 11.11
C ASP A 356 9.75 8.84 12.21
N LYS A 357 8.92 9.84 11.87
CA LYS A 357 8.31 10.79 12.82
C LYS A 357 7.31 10.12 13.79
N ARG A 358 6.87 8.89 13.53
CA ARG A 358 5.96 8.12 14.37
C ARG A 358 6.62 6.92 15.07
N LEU A 359 7.71 6.35 14.52
CA LEU A 359 8.20 5.01 14.89
C LEU A 359 9.70 4.87 15.22
N ASP A 360 10.52 5.92 15.11
CA ASP A 360 11.93 5.90 15.58
C ASP A 360 12.82 4.79 14.93
N LEU A 361 12.68 4.53 13.62
CA LEU A 361 13.47 3.54 12.87
C LEU A 361 14.47 4.21 11.88
N PRO A 362 15.81 4.08 12.02
CA PRO A 362 16.76 4.98 11.33
C PRO A 362 17.25 4.56 9.93
N PHE A 363 16.81 3.42 9.38
CA PHE A 363 17.68 2.65 8.47
C PHE A 363 17.60 2.96 6.96
N TYR A 364 16.54 3.59 6.47
CA TYR A 364 16.27 3.53 5.02
C TYR A 364 17.03 4.53 4.12
N THR A 365 17.83 5.42 4.69
CA THR A 365 18.40 6.59 3.99
C THR A 365 19.49 6.29 2.95
N GLN A 366 19.91 5.03 2.74
CA GLN A 366 21.02 4.70 1.82
C GLN A 366 20.75 3.61 0.76
N THR A 367 19.65 2.86 0.82
CA THR A 367 19.54 1.57 0.11
C THR A 367 18.55 1.48 -1.04
N ALA A 368 17.83 2.54 -1.43
CA ALA A 368 16.89 2.55 -2.57
C ALA A 368 17.53 2.36 -3.97
N GLN A 369 18.75 1.80 -4.04
CA GLN A 369 19.65 1.88 -5.18
C GLN A 369 19.83 0.58 -5.98
N ASN A 370 19.21 -0.54 -5.59
CA ASN A 370 19.37 -1.86 -6.24
C ASN A 370 18.03 -2.57 -6.49
N GLN A 371 17.93 -3.46 -7.48
CA GLN A 371 16.70 -4.27 -7.71
C GLN A 371 16.29 -5.14 -6.52
N GLN A 372 17.23 -5.50 -5.64
CA GLN A 372 16.94 -6.21 -4.39
C GLN A 372 16.35 -5.30 -3.30
N SER A 373 16.38 -3.97 -3.50
CA SER A 373 15.98 -2.99 -2.49
C SER A 373 14.51 -2.61 -2.50
N SER A 374 13.81 -2.74 -3.63
CA SER A 374 12.37 -2.49 -3.67
C SER A 374 11.62 -3.62 -2.95
N SER A 375 12.00 -4.89 -3.18
CA SER A 375 11.36 -6.03 -2.52
C SER A 375 11.69 -6.05 -1.04
N LEU A 376 12.91 -5.63 -0.69
CA LEU A 376 13.34 -5.35 0.69
C LEU A 376 12.48 -4.27 1.33
N ALA A 377 12.34 -3.13 0.65
CA ALA A 377 11.59 -1.99 1.15
C ALA A 377 10.13 -2.37 1.35
N ALA A 378 9.53 -3.10 0.42
CA ALA A 378 8.18 -3.63 0.51
C ALA A 378 8.04 -4.66 1.64
N ALA A 379 9.01 -5.58 1.80
CA ALA A 379 8.99 -6.59 2.86
C ALA A 379 9.15 -5.99 4.27
N ARG A 380 9.96 -4.94 4.42
CA ARG A 380 10.13 -4.21 5.68
C ARG A 380 8.96 -3.26 5.96
N PHE A 381 8.43 -2.60 4.94
CA PHE A 381 7.18 -1.85 5.04
C PHE A 381 6.04 -2.77 5.48
N ALA A 382 5.96 -3.98 4.93
CA ALA A 382 5.05 -5.03 5.36
C ALA A 382 5.25 -5.45 6.83
N GLU A 383 6.50 -5.60 7.30
CA GLU A 383 6.78 -5.88 8.71
C GLU A 383 6.33 -4.73 9.63
N VAL A 384 6.58 -3.47 9.25
CA VAL A 384 6.12 -2.29 10.01
C VAL A 384 4.60 -2.22 10.05
N LEU A 385 3.94 -2.51 8.93
CA LEU A 385 2.49 -2.66 8.89
C LEU A 385 2.03 -3.77 9.85
N ASP A 386 2.65 -4.95 9.83
CA ASP A 386 2.33 -6.05 10.75
C ASP A 386 2.51 -5.66 12.23
N GLU A 387 3.57 -4.92 12.59
CA GLU A 387 3.84 -4.44 13.94
C GLU A 387 2.85 -3.36 14.41
N GLU A 388 2.49 -2.41 13.55
CA GLU A 388 1.49 -1.37 13.83
C GLU A 388 0.06 -1.93 13.92
N PHE A 389 -0.27 -2.90 13.07
CA PHE A 389 -1.60 -3.49 13.05
C PHE A 389 -1.79 -4.56 14.14
N GLY A 390 -0.72 -5.16 14.66
CA GLY A 390 -0.66 -5.95 15.91
C GLY A 390 -1.49 -7.24 15.96
N ASP A 391 -2.46 -7.40 15.07
CA ASP A 391 -3.41 -8.49 14.93
C ASP A 391 -3.88 -8.51 13.47
N PRO A 392 -3.84 -9.65 12.75
CA PRO A 392 -4.33 -9.77 11.37
C PRO A 392 -5.81 -9.35 11.18
N ASP A 393 -6.55 -9.13 12.27
CA ASP A 393 -7.95 -8.72 12.25
C ASP A 393 -8.24 -7.22 12.45
N SER A 394 -7.25 -6.35 12.70
CA SER A 394 -7.57 -5.07 13.36
C SER A 394 -7.93 -3.85 12.47
N ARG A 395 -7.33 -3.57 11.29
CA ARG A 395 -7.67 -2.42 10.38
C ARG A 395 -7.22 -2.62 8.92
N TRP A 396 -7.71 -1.80 7.97
CA TRP A 396 -7.20 -1.71 6.58
C TRP A 396 -6.33 -0.47 6.35
N GLY A 397 -5.17 -0.64 5.70
CA GLY A 397 -4.34 0.46 5.21
C GLY A 397 -4.65 0.84 3.76
N TRP A 398 -4.64 2.14 3.45
CA TRP A 398 -4.90 2.68 2.11
C TRP A 398 -3.85 3.69 1.71
N LEU A 399 -3.22 3.53 0.54
CA LEU A 399 -2.28 4.48 -0.04
C LEU A 399 -2.85 5.13 -1.30
N PHE A 400 -3.09 6.45 -1.24
CA PHE A 400 -3.56 7.25 -2.38
C PHE A 400 -2.40 7.96 -3.08
N ILE A 401 -2.31 7.86 -4.41
CA ILE A 401 -1.23 8.45 -5.22
C ILE A 401 -1.81 9.28 -6.37
N ASP A 402 -1.54 10.59 -6.38
CA ASP A 402 -2.14 11.53 -7.34
C ASP A 402 -1.67 11.38 -8.80
N ASP A 403 -0.45 10.89 -9.02
CA ASP A 403 0.09 10.63 -10.36
C ASP A 403 1.10 9.48 -10.32
N VAL A 404 0.61 8.24 -10.41
CA VAL A 404 1.45 7.04 -10.51
C VAL A 404 2.37 7.10 -11.74
N GLY A 405 1.95 7.82 -12.79
CA GLY A 405 2.72 8.02 -14.01
C GLY A 405 3.94 8.93 -13.84
N ALA A 406 4.03 9.68 -12.75
CA ALA A 406 5.19 10.52 -12.43
C ALA A 406 6.26 9.77 -11.59
N LEU A 407 5.97 8.55 -11.14
CA LEU A 407 6.90 7.72 -10.38
C LEU A 407 8.03 7.18 -11.28
N ASP A 408 9.24 7.13 -10.72
CA ASP A 408 10.37 6.43 -11.30
C ASP A 408 10.15 4.89 -11.27
N SER A 409 10.96 4.16 -12.03
CA SER A 409 10.82 2.70 -12.15
C SER A 409 10.99 1.97 -10.81
N GLY A 410 11.81 2.50 -9.89
CA GLY A 410 12.03 1.94 -8.56
C GLY A 410 10.82 2.11 -7.63
N SER A 411 10.26 3.32 -7.56
CA SER A 411 9.04 3.59 -6.80
C SER A 411 7.84 2.80 -7.33
N LEU A 412 7.71 2.65 -8.65
CA LEU A 412 6.63 1.86 -9.24
C LEU A 412 6.76 0.37 -8.88
N ARG A 413 7.99 -0.18 -8.95
CA ARG A 413 8.27 -1.57 -8.59
C ARG A 413 8.04 -1.85 -7.10
N PHE A 414 8.40 -0.91 -6.22
CA PHE A 414 8.08 -0.98 -4.79
C PHE A 414 6.57 -1.12 -4.55
N LEU A 415 5.73 -0.35 -5.26
CA LEU A 415 4.27 -0.45 -5.14
C LEU A 415 3.75 -1.78 -5.67
N GLU A 416 4.30 -2.29 -6.78
CA GLU A 416 3.93 -3.60 -7.32
C GLU A 416 4.32 -4.74 -6.37
N GLU A 417 5.48 -4.67 -5.73
CA GLU A 417 5.89 -5.64 -4.72
C GLU A 417 5.03 -5.54 -3.46
N LEU A 418 4.59 -4.34 -3.07
CA LEU A 418 3.60 -4.17 -2.02
C LEU A 418 2.28 -4.86 -2.33
N LEU A 419 1.88 -4.91 -3.61
CA LEU A 419 0.65 -5.54 -4.10
C LEU A 419 0.78 -7.04 -4.38
N SER A 420 1.98 -7.62 -4.24
CA SER A 420 2.20 -9.04 -4.43
C SER A 420 1.61 -9.85 -3.26
N GLU A 421 1.31 -11.14 -3.47
CA GLU A 421 0.73 -12.08 -2.47
C GLU A 421 1.57 -12.27 -1.18
N ASN A 422 2.71 -11.58 -1.10
CA ASN A 422 3.76 -11.71 -0.12
C ASN A 422 3.68 -10.66 1.02
N VAL A 423 2.75 -9.70 0.96
CA VAL A 423 2.52 -8.61 1.94
C VAL A 423 1.20 -8.85 2.70
N PRO A 424 1.03 -8.39 3.97
CA PRO A 424 -0.18 -8.64 4.75
C PRO A 424 -1.48 -8.24 4.04
N SER A 425 -2.50 -9.09 4.22
CA SER A 425 -3.76 -9.18 3.48
C SER A 425 -4.73 -8.00 3.62
N ARG A 426 -4.31 -6.84 4.15
CA ARG A 426 -5.19 -5.67 4.43
C ARG A 426 -4.57 -4.31 4.06
N PHE A 427 -3.86 -4.22 2.93
CA PHE A 427 -3.30 -2.95 2.43
C PHE A 427 -3.62 -2.72 0.95
N ASN A 428 -4.28 -1.60 0.62
CA ASN A 428 -4.70 -1.26 -0.75
C ASN A 428 -4.00 -0.01 -1.29
N ILE A 429 -3.75 0.01 -2.60
CA ILE A 429 -3.12 1.15 -3.27
C ILE A 429 -4.09 1.68 -4.33
N VAL A 430 -4.39 2.98 -4.29
CA VAL A 430 -5.26 3.64 -5.27
C VAL A 430 -4.52 4.80 -5.90
N GLY A 431 -4.37 4.79 -7.22
CA GLY A 431 -3.59 5.80 -7.92
C GLY A 431 -4.23 6.30 -9.20
N ALA A 432 -3.96 7.55 -9.57
CA ALA A 432 -4.36 8.11 -10.86
C ALA A 432 -3.24 7.95 -11.88
N VAL A 433 -3.61 7.53 -13.10
CA VAL A 433 -2.68 7.18 -14.18
C VAL A 433 -3.17 7.78 -15.49
N ASP A 434 -2.24 8.23 -16.33
CA ASP A 434 -2.54 8.67 -17.69
C ASP A 434 -2.72 7.47 -18.64
N SER A 435 -3.58 7.59 -19.65
CA SER A 435 -4.01 6.46 -20.51
C SER A 435 -2.86 5.76 -21.24
N GLU A 436 -1.75 6.45 -21.49
CA GLU A 436 -0.60 5.92 -22.24
C GLU A 436 0.37 5.07 -21.41
N ARG A 437 0.32 5.15 -20.07
CA ARG A 437 1.25 4.38 -19.21
C ARG A 437 0.76 2.94 -19.07
N LYS A 438 1.64 1.99 -19.43
CA LYS A 438 1.46 0.57 -19.13
C LYS A 438 1.78 0.32 -17.66
N LEU A 439 0.83 -0.28 -16.95
CA LEU A 439 1.02 -0.85 -15.62
C LEU A 439 1.03 -2.36 -15.75
N SER A 440 1.63 -3.05 -14.79
CA SER A 440 1.57 -4.51 -14.70
C SER A 440 0.13 -5.00 -14.50
N SER A 441 -0.07 -6.31 -14.70
CA SER A 441 -1.37 -6.98 -14.54
C SER A 441 -1.90 -6.98 -13.11
N GLN A 442 -1.08 -6.61 -12.12
CA GLN A 442 -1.49 -6.51 -10.71
C GLN A 442 -2.42 -5.31 -10.44
N TRP A 443 -2.43 -4.33 -11.35
CA TRP A 443 -3.29 -3.16 -11.25
C TRP A 443 -4.64 -3.37 -11.92
N HIS A 444 -5.71 -3.24 -11.14
CA HIS A 444 -7.07 -3.19 -11.63
C HIS A 444 -7.33 -1.80 -12.22
N ARG A 445 -7.57 -1.76 -13.53
CA ARG A 445 -7.75 -0.51 -14.28
C ARG A 445 -9.23 -0.15 -14.33
N TYR A 446 -9.57 1.04 -13.85
CA TYR A 446 -10.90 1.63 -13.98
C TYR A 446 -10.82 2.83 -14.89
N GLU A 447 -11.45 2.73 -16.06
CA GLU A 447 -11.50 3.84 -16.99
C GLU A 447 -12.47 4.92 -16.50
N VAL A 448 -11.98 6.15 -16.38
CA VAL A 448 -12.82 7.32 -16.07
C VAL A 448 -13.25 7.95 -17.39
N PHE A 449 -14.55 7.87 -17.66
CA PHE A 449 -15.14 8.37 -18.90
C PHE A 449 -15.63 9.82 -18.76
N PRO A 450 -15.73 10.58 -19.86
CA PRO A 450 -16.45 11.85 -19.85
C PRO A 450 -17.94 11.61 -19.55
N PHE A 451 -18.68 12.65 -19.18
CA PHE A 451 -20.14 12.61 -19.11
C PHE A 451 -20.72 12.06 -20.41
N SER A 452 -21.82 11.30 -20.33
CA SER A 452 -22.66 11.07 -21.50
C SER A 452 -23.49 12.31 -21.82
N GLN A 453 -24.06 12.40 -23.02
CA GLN A 453 -24.89 13.55 -23.40
C GLN A 453 -26.11 13.73 -22.47
N ASP A 454 -26.71 12.61 -22.02
CA ASP A 454 -27.82 12.61 -21.05
C ASP A 454 -27.39 13.01 -19.64
N ALA A 455 -26.19 12.59 -19.23
CA ALA A 455 -25.57 12.93 -17.96
C ALA A 455 -25.27 14.42 -17.83
N LEU A 456 -24.73 14.97 -18.91
CA LEU A 456 -24.26 16.34 -19.02
C LEU A 456 -25.41 17.30 -18.75
N GLY A 457 -26.58 17.07 -19.38
CA GLY A 457 -27.76 17.89 -19.14
C GLY A 457 -28.25 17.85 -17.69
N SER A 458 -28.17 16.69 -17.03
CA SER A 458 -28.56 16.54 -15.63
C SER A 458 -27.60 17.26 -14.68
N PHE A 459 -26.29 17.18 -14.95
CA PHE A 459 -25.27 17.91 -14.19
C PHE A 459 -25.40 19.42 -14.37
N LEU A 460 -25.56 19.89 -15.60
CA LEU A 460 -25.72 21.31 -15.92
C LEU A 460 -26.97 21.93 -15.27
N LYS A 461 -28.07 21.17 -15.20
CA LYS A 461 -29.28 21.56 -14.45
C LYS A 461 -29.04 21.62 -12.94
N ALA A 462 -28.21 20.75 -12.38
CA ALA A 462 -27.89 20.79 -10.96
C ALA A 462 -26.99 21.99 -10.59
N VAL A 463 -26.05 22.33 -11.47
CA VAL A 463 -25.08 23.42 -11.24
C VAL A 463 -25.65 24.80 -11.59
N VAL A 464 -26.50 24.87 -12.62
CA VAL A 464 -27.14 26.11 -13.10
C VAL A 464 -28.65 25.86 -13.30
N PRO A 465 -29.43 25.68 -12.23
CA PRO A 465 -30.83 25.26 -12.30
C PRO A 465 -31.76 26.27 -12.99
N ASN A 466 -31.35 27.54 -13.03
CA ASN A 466 -32.18 28.63 -13.52
C ASN A 466 -32.06 28.88 -15.03
N VAL A 467 -31.05 28.30 -15.71
CA VAL A 467 -30.95 28.34 -17.18
C VAL A 467 -31.87 27.30 -17.78
N SER A 468 -32.62 27.68 -18.82
CA SER A 468 -33.46 26.74 -19.55
C SER A 468 -32.59 25.84 -20.43
N TRP A 469 -32.08 24.75 -19.87
CA TRP A 469 -31.29 23.73 -20.58
C TRP A 469 -32.14 22.95 -21.60
N HIS A 470 -32.45 23.61 -22.72
CA HIS A 470 -33.08 23.01 -23.88
C HIS A 470 -32.06 22.24 -24.73
N SER A 471 -32.56 21.43 -25.68
CA SER A 471 -31.74 20.52 -26.49
C SER A 471 -30.56 21.23 -27.14
N GLN A 472 -30.80 22.36 -27.81
CA GLN A 472 -29.74 23.13 -28.48
C GLN A 472 -28.59 23.57 -27.55
N LEU A 473 -28.88 24.01 -26.32
CA LEU A 473 -27.85 24.45 -25.36
C LEU A 473 -27.06 23.27 -24.79
N THR A 474 -27.75 22.15 -24.57
CA THR A 474 -27.15 20.89 -24.11
C THR A 474 -26.28 20.26 -25.20
N ASP A 475 -26.72 20.33 -26.46
CA ASP A 475 -25.98 19.88 -27.64
C ASP A 475 -24.75 20.75 -27.90
N GLN A 476 -24.86 22.06 -27.69
CA GLN A 476 -23.72 22.98 -27.80
C GLN A 476 -22.70 22.71 -26.69
N ALA A 477 -23.16 22.48 -25.45
CA ALA A 477 -22.32 22.05 -24.34
C ALA A 477 -21.60 20.73 -24.67
N TRP A 478 -22.31 19.75 -25.23
CA TRP A 478 -21.74 18.48 -25.69
C TRP A 478 -20.71 18.66 -26.80
N GLN A 479 -21.01 19.46 -27.83
CA GLN A 479 -20.12 19.69 -28.96
C GLN A 479 -18.82 20.38 -28.54
N LYS A 480 -18.91 21.34 -27.61
CA LYS A 480 -17.77 22.11 -27.10
C LYS A 480 -16.89 21.32 -26.14
N THR A 481 -17.50 20.53 -25.25
CA THR A 481 -16.80 19.92 -24.11
C THR A 481 -16.59 18.42 -24.27
N ARG A 482 -17.33 17.78 -25.19
CA ARG A 482 -17.39 16.31 -25.37
C ARG A 482 -17.66 15.56 -24.06
N GLY A 483 -18.32 16.21 -23.10
CA GLY A 483 -18.59 15.64 -21.78
C GLY A 483 -17.40 15.64 -20.83
N VAL A 484 -16.23 16.18 -21.20
CA VAL A 484 -15.06 16.20 -20.29
C VAL A 484 -15.32 17.22 -19.17
N PRO A 485 -15.27 16.79 -17.88
CA PRO A 485 -15.64 17.64 -16.75
C PRO A 485 -14.86 18.96 -16.68
N PHE A 486 -13.55 18.94 -16.94
CA PHE A 486 -12.72 20.14 -16.91
C PHE A 486 -13.20 21.21 -17.93
N TYR A 487 -13.48 20.80 -19.18
CA TYR A 487 -13.97 21.72 -20.21
C TYR A 487 -15.36 22.24 -19.89
N LEU A 488 -16.21 21.39 -19.31
CA LEU A 488 -17.56 21.77 -18.91
C LEU A 488 -17.54 22.82 -17.80
N CYS A 489 -16.73 22.63 -16.77
CA CYS A 489 -16.61 23.60 -15.69
C CYS A 489 -15.96 24.92 -16.14
N ALA A 490 -14.94 24.86 -16.99
CA ALA A 490 -14.31 26.06 -17.56
C ALA A 490 -15.28 26.86 -18.44
N TRP A 491 -16.06 26.15 -19.26
CA TRP A 491 -17.09 26.73 -20.12
C TRP A 491 -18.16 27.47 -19.31
N VAL A 492 -18.72 26.83 -18.30
CA VAL A 492 -19.76 27.43 -17.43
C VAL A 492 -19.18 28.56 -16.58
N ARG A 493 -17.96 28.42 -16.04
CA ARG A 493 -17.29 29.46 -15.24
C ARG A 493 -17.07 30.73 -16.05
N SER A 494 -16.57 30.61 -17.27
CA SER A 494 -16.39 31.75 -18.19
C SER A 494 -17.70 32.47 -18.51
N ALA A 495 -18.81 31.73 -18.64
CA ALA A 495 -20.13 32.34 -18.81
C ALA A 495 -20.60 33.09 -17.56
N ILE A 496 -20.40 32.53 -16.36
CA ILE A 496 -20.76 33.18 -15.08
C ILE A 496 -19.93 34.45 -14.84
N GLU A 497 -18.66 34.46 -15.23
CA GLU A 497 -17.76 35.62 -15.06
C GLU A 497 -18.12 36.79 -15.98
N ARG A 498 -18.67 36.53 -17.18
CA ARG A 498 -19.05 37.55 -18.17
C ARG A 498 -20.39 38.24 -17.88
N VAL A 499 -21.25 37.64 -17.06
CA VAL A 499 -22.52 38.26 -16.67
C VAL A 499 -22.26 39.24 -15.52
N SER A 500 -22.69 40.51 -15.67
CA SER A 500 -22.54 41.57 -14.66
C SER A 500 -23.27 41.22 -13.34
N ASP A 501 -23.12 42.07 -12.30
CA ASP A 501 -23.58 41.87 -10.90
C ASP A 501 -25.01 41.32 -10.69
N THR A 502 -25.84 41.33 -11.73
CA THR A 502 -27.14 40.64 -11.78
C THR A 502 -27.04 39.35 -12.61
N LEU A 503 -26.93 38.20 -11.94
CA LEU A 503 -26.98 36.84 -12.51
C LEU A 503 -28.38 36.49 -13.06
N SER A 504 -28.83 37.23 -14.08
CA SER A 504 -30.11 36.95 -14.72
C SER A 504 -30.00 35.66 -15.53
N PRO A 505 -30.96 34.71 -15.40
CA PRO A 505 -30.87 33.44 -16.11
C PRO A 505 -30.82 33.61 -17.64
N LYS A 506 -31.51 34.63 -18.14
CA LYS A 506 -31.55 34.97 -19.57
C LYS A 506 -30.20 35.50 -20.08
N LEU A 507 -29.51 36.33 -19.29
CA LEU A 507 -28.17 36.82 -19.64
C LEU A 507 -27.13 35.70 -19.60
N LEU A 508 -27.25 34.76 -18.66
CA LEU A 508 -26.37 33.61 -18.57
C LEU A 508 -26.60 32.63 -19.73
N GLU A 509 -27.85 32.42 -20.12
CA GLU A 509 -28.24 31.66 -21.31
C GLU A 509 -27.68 32.32 -22.59
N GLU A 510 -27.85 33.64 -22.73
CA GLU A 510 -27.28 34.42 -23.85
C GLU A 510 -25.75 34.36 -23.87
N ALA A 511 -25.07 34.44 -22.72
CA ALA A 511 -23.61 34.34 -22.61
C ALA A 511 -23.08 32.94 -22.99
N LEU A 512 -23.79 31.87 -22.61
CA LEU A 512 -23.47 30.49 -23.01
C LEU A 512 -23.67 30.27 -24.52
N LEU A 513 -24.66 30.94 -25.12
CA LEU A 513 -24.98 30.85 -26.56
C LEU A 513 -24.04 31.68 -27.45
N GLN A 514 -23.54 32.83 -26.97
CA GLN A 514 -22.70 33.77 -27.73
C GLN A 514 -21.25 33.30 -27.99
N GLU A 515 -20.85 32.14 -27.49
CA GLU A 515 -19.48 31.66 -27.65
C GLU A 515 -19.31 30.98 -29.02
N THR A 516 -18.73 31.71 -29.97
CA THR A 516 -18.87 31.43 -31.42
C THR A 516 -17.78 30.58 -32.09
N ASP A 517 -16.62 30.31 -31.49
CA ASP A 517 -15.61 29.50 -32.20
C ASP A 517 -15.79 27.99 -31.97
N ALA A 518 -16.10 27.29 -33.07
CA ALA A 518 -16.67 25.93 -33.08
C ALA A 518 -15.83 24.92 -33.88
N SER A 519 -14.59 25.25 -34.25
CA SER A 519 -13.86 24.39 -35.19
C SER A 519 -12.98 23.30 -34.55
N ARG A 520 -12.55 23.40 -33.28
CA ARG A 520 -11.93 22.28 -32.52
C ARG A 520 -12.12 22.46 -31.00
N PRO A 521 -12.31 21.40 -30.19
CA PRO A 521 -12.23 21.51 -28.74
C PRO A 521 -10.84 22.00 -28.23
N TYR A 522 -9.82 21.94 -29.10
CA TYR A 522 -8.50 22.53 -28.89
C TYR A 522 -8.42 24.03 -29.18
N ALA A 523 -9.23 24.55 -30.11
CA ALA A 523 -9.21 25.96 -30.51
C ALA A 523 -9.76 26.85 -29.39
N SER A 524 -10.81 26.45 -28.67
CA SER A 524 -11.32 27.25 -27.54
C SER A 524 -10.35 27.42 -26.36
N ILE A 525 -9.34 26.54 -26.23
CA ILE A 525 -8.24 26.66 -25.24
C ILE A 525 -7.07 27.44 -25.84
N LEU A 526 -6.81 27.24 -27.14
CA LEU A 526 -5.75 27.92 -27.88
C LEU A 526 -6.10 29.34 -28.26
N ASP A 527 -7.36 29.73 -28.46
CA ASP A 527 -7.76 31.06 -28.90
C ASP A 527 -7.47 32.10 -27.82
N PRO A 528 -7.74 31.87 -26.52
CA PRO A 528 -7.27 32.76 -25.46
C PRO A 528 -5.73 32.82 -25.39
N VAL A 529 -5.03 31.69 -25.56
CA VAL A 529 -3.56 31.64 -25.59
C VAL A 529 -3.02 32.43 -26.79
N GLN A 530 -3.56 32.20 -27.98
CA GLN A 530 -3.15 32.83 -29.23
C GLN A 530 -3.52 34.31 -29.25
N THR A 531 -4.69 34.69 -28.73
CA THR A 531 -5.12 36.10 -28.62
C THR A 531 -4.30 36.84 -27.59
N ALA A 532 -3.99 36.22 -26.44
CA ALA A 532 -3.12 36.81 -25.42
C ALA A 532 -1.64 36.91 -25.87
N LEU A 533 -1.20 36.04 -26.79
CA LEU A 533 0.19 35.95 -27.26
C LEU A 533 0.43 36.51 -28.67
N ALA A 534 -0.61 36.92 -29.40
CA ALA A 534 -0.53 37.32 -30.81
C ALA A 534 0.52 38.43 -31.06
N ASP A 535 0.73 39.29 -30.05
CA ASP A 535 1.64 40.44 -30.11
C ASP A 535 2.83 40.34 -29.13
N GLN A 536 3.05 39.21 -28.45
CA GLN A 536 4.10 39.05 -27.44
C GLN A 536 4.97 37.78 -27.68
N PRO A 537 6.19 37.92 -28.26
CA PRO A 537 7.05 36.78 -28.54
C PRO A 537 7.63 36.10 -27.29
N GLN A 538 7.88 36.86 -26.22
CA GLN A 538 8.56 36.37 -25.01
C GLN A 538 7.72 35.36 -24.19
N PRO A 539 6.43 35.59 -23.86
CA PRO A 539 5.64 34.61 -23.11
C PRO A 539 5.36 33.34 -23.90
N ARG A 540 5.44 33.40 -25.24
CA ARG A 540 5.31 32.23 -26.12
C ARG A 540 6.51 31.29 -26.01
N GLU A 541 7.74 31.81 -25.92
CA GLU A 541 8.94 30.99 -25.73
C GLU A 541 8.96 30.34 -24.34
N VAL A 542 8.52 31.06 -23.29
CA VAL A 542 8.35 30.51 -21.93
C VAL A 542 7.40 29.31 -21.95
N LEU A 543 6.28 29.42 -22.66
CA LEU A 543 5.32 28.34 -22.82
C LEU A 543 5.89 27.14 -23.59
N TYR A 544 6.69 27.36 -24.64
CA TYR A 544 7.34 26.25 -25.35
C TYR A 544 8.38 25.52 -24.49
N ALA A 545 9.18 26.27 -23.72
CA ALA A 545 10.12 25.69 -22.76
C ALA A 545 9.39 24.83 -21.71
N LEU A 546 8.30 25.35 -21.12
CA LEU A 546 7.48 24.63 -20.15
C LEU A 546 6.70 23.45 -20.75
N ALA A 547 6.29 23.55 -22.02
CA ALA A 547 5.56 22.49 -22.72
C ALA A 547 6.45 21.31 -23.08
N LEU A 548 7.70 21.56 -23.49
CA LEU A 548 8.66 20.52 -23.86
C LEU A 548 9.44 19.95 -22.68
N LEU A 549 9.46 20.66 -21.56
CA LEU A 549 10.01 20.16 -20.30
C LEU A 549 9.03 19.16 -19.67
N ASP A 550 9.48 17.91 -19.48
CA ASP A 550 8.67 16.87 -18.83
C ASP A 550 8.68 16.98 -17.28
N ALA A 551 8.94 18.18 -16.75
CA ALA A 551 9.01 18.49 -15.32
C ALA A 551 8.62 19.97 -15.08
N PRO A 552 8.33 20.41 -13.85
CA PRO A 552 8.14 21.82 -13.55
C PRO A 552 9.45 22.60 -13.69
N GLY A 553 9.39 23.77 -14.34
CA GLY A 553 10.53 24.65 -14.54
C GLY A 553 10.57 25.74 -13.47
N SER A 554 11.69 25.89 -12.76
CA SER A 554 11.94 27.07 -11.93
C SER A 554 12.30 28.28 -12.78
N LEU A 555 12.28 29.48 -12.20
CA LEU A 555 12.72 30.70 -12.87
C LEU A 555 14.18 30.60 -13.35
N THR A 556 15.07 30.12 -12.47
CA THR A 556 16.49 29.89 -12.79
C THR A 556 16.68 28.85 -13.91
N TYR A 557 15.81 27.85 -13.98
CA TYR A 557 15.81 26.89 -15.07
C TYR A 557 15.41 27.57 -16.40
N LEU A 558 14.30 28.29 -16.41
CA LEU A 558 13.80 28.99 -17.61
C LEU A 558 14.82 30.02 -18.12
N LYS A 559 15.51 30.72 -17.21
CA LYS A 559 16.62 31.63 -17.55
C LYS A 559 17.64 30.98 -18.47
N GLY A 560 18.15 29.80 -18.09
CA GLY A 560 19.17 29.12 -18.89
C GLY A 560 18.65 28.45 -20.16
N CYS A 561 17.34 28.20 -20.29
CA CYS A 561 16.75 27.72 -21.55
C CYS A 561 16.48 28.84 -22.55
N LEU A 562 16.14 30.03 -22.07
CA LEU A 562 15.65 31.16 -22.88
C LEU A 562 16.73 32.20 -23.19
N ASP A 563 17.87 32.20 -22.47
CA ASP A 563 18.94 33.19 -22.57
C ASP A 563 18.41 34.64 -22.41
N GLN A 564 17.47 34.81 -21.47
CA GLN A 564 16.79 36.07 -21.11
C GLN A 564 17.03 36.39 -19.63
N GLU A 565 16.86 37.65 -19.21
CA GLU A 565 17.00 38.01 -17.79
C GLU A 565 15.78 37.59 -16.96
N GLU A 566 15.99 37.29 -15.67
CA GLU A 566 14.92 36.78 -14.78
C GLU A 566 13.71 37.71 -14.74
N ALA A 567 13.93 39.03 -14.74
CA ALA A 567 12.87 40.03 -14.74
C ALA A 567 11.98 39.97 -16.00
N GLU A 568 12.54 39.64 -17.17
CA GLU A 568 11.79 39.52 -18.43
C GLU A 568 10.95 38.24 -18.45
N ILE A 569 11.48 37.16 -17.87
CA ILE A 569 10.79 35.88 -17.72
C ILE A 569 9.67 36.00 -16.68
N GLU A 570 9.90 36.66 -15.54
CA GLU A 570 8.86 36.92 -14.54
C GLU A 570 7.72 37.78 -15.10
N ALA A 571 8.06 38.84 -15.85
CA ALA A 571 7.07 39.68 -16.54
C ALA A 571 6.23 38.86 -17.54
N SER A 572 6.82 37.85 -18.16
CA SER A 572 6.14 36.92 -19.06
C SER A 572 5.31 35.86 -18.34
N LEU A 573 5.68 35.46 -17.12
CA LEU A 573 5.00 34.42 -16.34
C LEU A 573 3.72 34.92 -15.66
N ALA A 574 3.71 36.17 -15.15
CA ALA A 574 2.56 36.76 -14.47
C ALA A 574 1.24 36.68 -15.28
N PRO A 575 1.17 37.17 -16.54
CA PRO A 575 -0.06 37.08 -17.33
C PRO A 575 -0.44 35.63 -17.64
N LEU A 576 0.52 34.71 -17.76
CA LEU A 576 0.24 33.29 -18.02
C LEU A 576 -0.39 32.58 -16.81
N VAL A 577 -0.05 32.99 -15.59
CA VAL A 577 -0.66 32.51 -14.35
C VAL A 577 -2.06 33.10 -14.17
N ASP A 578 -2.20 34.41 -14.40
CA ASP A 578 -3.47 35.14 -14.30
C ASP A 578 -4.50 34.61 -15.29
N HIS A 579 -4.08 34.32 -16.52
CA HIS A 579 -4.91 33.67 -17.54
C HIS A 579 -5.03 32.15 -17.37
N HIS A 580 -4.45 31.58 -16.32
CA HIS A 580 -4.55 30.16 -15.99
C HIS A 580 -3.98 29.18 -17.04
N PHE A 581 -3.02 29.60 -17.87
CA PHE A 581 -2.34 28.71 -18.81
C PHE A 581 -1.28 27.85 -18.13
N ILE A 582 -0.63 28.41 -17.13
CA ILE A 582 0.35 27.73 -16.28
C ILE A 582 -0.09 27.81 -14.82
N GLU A 583 0.35 26.87 -14.01
CA GLU A 583 0.24 26.95 -12.56
C GLU A 583 1.61 27.20 -11.94
N ALA A 584 1.64 28.05 -10.90
CA ALA A 584 2.81 28.31 -10.08
C ALA A 584 2.66 27.58 -8.75
N ARG A 585 3.70 26.85 -8.34
CA ARG A 585 3.75 26.16 -7.04
C ARG A 585 5.04 26.53 -6.33
N SER A 586 4.90 27.04 -5.11
CA SER A 586 6.03 27.40 -4.25
C SER A 586 6.24 26.33 -3.19
N TYR A 587 7.46 25.80 -3.10
CA TYR A 587 7.86 24.86 -2.07
C TYR A 587 9.25 25.23 -1.55
N GLN A 588 9.39 25.34 -0.22
CA GLN A 588 10.64 25.73 0.45
C GLN A 588 11.30 26.99 -0.13
N GLY A 589 10.49 27.96 -0.56
CA GLY A 589 10.97 29.22 -1.13
C GLY A 589 11.35 29.17 -2.61
N VAL A 590 11.21 28.02 -3.29
CA VAL A 590 11.40 27.89 -4.74
C VAL A 590 10.04 27.81 -5.44
N THR A 591 9.77 28.75 -6.33
CA THR A 591 8.58 28.72 -7.19
C THR A 591 8.89 28.00 -8.50
N THR A 592 8.06 27.02 -8.84
CA THR A 592 8.12 26.28 -10.10
C THR A 592 6.84 26.47 -10.89
N TYR A 593 6.98 26.44 -12.22
CA TYR A 593 5.93 26.67 -13.18
C TYR A 593 5.73 25.43 -14.04
N ARG A 594 4.49 25.14 -14.39
CA ARG A 594 4.17 24.08 -15.37
C ARG A 594 2.86 24.41 -16.09
N PRO A 595 2.63 23.87 -17.30
CA PRO A 595 1.34 23.99 -17.96
C PRO A 595 0.23 23.46 -17.05
N LYS A 596 -0.82 24.27 -16.83
CA LYS A 596 -1.93 23.90 -15.93
C LYS A 596 -2.65 22.64 -16.41
N HIS A 597 -2.59 22.39 -17.72
CA HIS A 597 -3.15 21.19 -18.36
C HIS A 597 -2.19 20.66 -19.43
N PRO A 598 -1.98 19.33 -19.57
CA PRO A 598 -1.07 18.78 -20.58
C PRO A 598 -1.52 19.00 -22.01
N LEU A 599 -2.82 19.16 -22.24
CA LEU A 599 -3.31 19.49 -23.58
C LEU A 599 -2.87 20.89 -24.01
N ILE A 600 -2.54 21.79 -23.07
CA ILE A 600 -1.84 23.05 -23.39
C ILE A 600 -0.41 22.71 -23.86
N ALA A 601 0.30 21.84 -23.14
CA ALA A 601 1.64 21.40 -23.54
C ALA A 601 1.65 20.69 -24.91
N GLU A 602 0.74 19.75 -25.14
CA GLU A 602 0.62 19.00 -26.39
C GLU A 602 0.21 19.90 -27.56
N ALA A 603 -0.75 20.80 -27.34
CA ALA A 603 -1.13 21.78 -28.35
C ALA A 603 0.04 22.70 -28.71
N LEU A 604 0.84 23.13 -27.74
CA LEU A 604 2.06 23.93 -27.97
C LEU A 604 3.15 23.11 -28.69
N ARG A 605 3.39 21.86 -28.31
CA ARG A 605 4.35 20.96 -28.99
C ARG A 605 3.99 20.76 -30.47
N SER A 606 2.71 20.55 -30.77
CA SER A 606 2.22 20.33 -32.13
C SER A 606 2.42 21.52 -33.08
N GLN A 607 2.66 22.73 -32.53
CA GLN A 607 2.96 23.92 -33.32
C GLN A 607 4.44 24.03 -33.73
N LEU A 608 5.32 23.32 -33.02
CA LEU A 608 6.75 23.34 -33.31
C LEU A 608 7.05 22.31 -34.39
N SER A 609 7.88 22.68 -35.37
CA SER A 609 8.41 21.73 -36.32
C SER A 609 9.29 20.69 -35.61
N TRP A 610 9.54 19.55 -36.25
CA TRP A 610 10.45 18.55 -35.70
C TRP A 610 11.86 19.14 -35.44
N GLU A 611 12.34 20.04 -36.30
CA GLU A 611 13.64 20.72 -36.12
C GLU A 611 13.63 21.67 -34.92
N ASP A 612 12.52 22.40 -34.71
CA ASP A 612 12.38 23.29 -33.54
C ASP A 612 12.30 22.49 -32.24
N GLN A 613 11.53 21.40 -32.22
CA GLN A 613 11.47 20.51 -31.06
C GLN A 613 12.84 19.91 -30.73
N ARG A 614 13.59 19.50 -31.76
CA ARG A 614 14.97 19.03 -31.62
C ARG A 614 15.87 20.09 -31.01
N ALA A 615 15.82 21.33 -31.50
CA ALA A 615 16.62 22.43 -30.98
C ALA A 615 16.28 22.75 -29.51
N TRP A 616 14.99 22.72 -29.16
CA TRP A 616 14.54 22.89 -27.78
C TRP A 616 15.02 21.78 -26.86
N HIS A 617 14.94 20.51 -27.28
CA HIS A 617 15.45 19.40 -26.47
C HIS A 617 16.95 19.51 -26.19
N VAL A 618 17.76 20.00 -27.14
CA VAL A 618 19.18 20.29 -26.90
C VAL A 618 19.37 21.41 -25.86
N ARG A 619 18.61 22.51 -25.97
CA ARG A 619 18.67 23.63 -24.99
C ARG A 619 18.29 23.16 -23.58
N ILE A 620 17.19 22.41 -23.48
CA ILE A 620 16.69 21.81 -22.25
C ILE A 620 17.74 20.88 -21.64
N ALA A 621 18.31 19.97 -22.43
CA ALA A 621 19.29 19.01 -21.94
C ALA A 621 20.56 19.70 -21.39
N ARG A 622 21.07 20.74 -22.08
CA ARG A 622 22.20 21.54 -21.60
C ARG A 622 21.90 22.22 -20.27
N GLN A 623 20.70 22.77 -20.10
CA GLN A 623 20.34 23.40 -18.85
C GLN A 623 20.14 22.39 -17.72
N LEU A 624 19.52 21.23 -18.00
CA LEU A 624 19.39 20.16 -17.01
C LEU A 624 20.74 19.62 -16.54
N LYS A 625 21.76 19.60 -17.41
CA LYS A 625 23.12 19.18 -17.04
C LYS A 625 23.75 20.06 -15.95
N THR A 626 23.31 21.31 -15.80
CA THR A 626 23.80 22.20 -14.74
C THR A 626 23.15 21.94 -13.37
N GLN A 627 22.13 21.06 -13.31
CA GLN A 627 21.34 20.79 -12.11
C GLN A 627 21.63 19.37 -11.58
N PRO A 628 22.13 19.23 -10.34
CA PRO A 628 22.35 17.92 -9.73
C PRO A 628 21.05 17.10 -9.61
N GLY A 629 21.11 15.79 -9.86
CA GLY A 629 19.97 14.88 -9.69
C GLY A 629 18.99 14.85 -10.87
N ARG A 630 19.33 15.49 -12.00
CA ARG A 630 18.54 15.51 -13.24
C ARG A 630 19.17 14.70 -14.38
N GLU A 631 20.15 13.84 -14.09
CA GLU A 631 20.97 13.13 -15.07
C GLU A 631 20.10 12.27 -16.02
N THR A 632 19.13 11.54 -15.48
CA THR A 632 18.22 10.68 -16.25
C THR A 632 17.27 11.47 -17.15
N LEU A 633 16.80 12.64 -16.70
CA LEU A 633 15.95 13.52 -17.49
C LEU A 633 16.75 14.24 -18.58
N CYS A 634 17.97 14.68 -18.26
CA CYS A 634 18.93 15.24 -19.20
C CYS A 634 19.15 14.26 -20.37
N TRP A 635 19.43 12.99 -20.05
CA TRP A 635 19.59 11.94 -21.07
C TRP A 635 18.36 11.77 -21.96
N LYS A 636 17.15 11.72 -21.39
CA LYS A 636 15.91 11.61 -22.19
C LYS A 636 15.77 12.71 -23.24
N HIS A 637 16.18 13.94 -22.91
CA HIS A 637 16.14 15.04 -23.86
C HIS A 637 17.24 14.94 -24.93
N TRP A 638 18.44 14.48 -24.57
CA TRP A 638 19.47 14.14 -25.57
C TRP A 638 19.01 13.04 -26.51
N GLU A 639 18.46 11.95 -25.98
CA GLU A 639 17.91 10.82 -26.74
C GLU A 639 16.83 11.29 -27.73
N ARG A 640 15.84 12.07 -27.27
CA ARG A 640 14.78 12.63 -28.13
C ARG A 640 15.28 13.61 -29.18
N SER A 641 16.36 14.32 -28.90
CA SER A 641 16.97 15.21 -29.90
C SER A 641 17.64 14.43 -31.04
N GLY A 642 17.98 13.16 -30.83
CA GLY A 642 18.75 12.35 -31.78
C GLY A 642 20.11 12.95 -32.15
N VAL A 643 20.65 13.86 -31.33
CA VAL A 643 21.98 14.44 -31.52
C VAL A 643 23.03 13.51 -30.90
N VAL A 644 24.06 13.18 -31.67
CA VAL A 644 25.20 12.37 -31.23
C VAL A 644 26.42 13.28 -31.15
N ASN A 645 26.89 13.58 -29.94
CA ASN A 645 28.07 14.39 -29.64
C ASN A 645 28.61 14.06 -28.24
N ASP A 646 29.71 14.70 -27.84
CA ASP A 646 30.37 14.47 -26.55
C ASP A 646 29.45 14.78 -25.34
N GLU A 647 28.60 15.81 -25.46
CA GLU A 647 27.64 16.18 -24.40
C GLU A 647 26.58 15.11 -24.18
N ALA A 648 26.03 14.55 -25.26
CA ALA A 648 25.06 13.47 -25.23
C ALA A 648 25.69 12.17 -24.70
N PHE A 649 26.93 11.86 -25.09
CA PHE A 649 27.68 10.71 -24.59
C PHE A 649 27.93 10.78 -23.08
N ALA A 650 28.42 11.91 -22.58
CA ALA A 650 28.61 12.10 -21.14
C ALA A 650 27.29 11.96 -20.38
N SER A 651 26.21 12.54 -20.90
CA SER A 651 24.88 12.46 -20.29
C SER A 651 24.32 11.04 -20.30
N ALA A 652 24.54 10.26 -21.36
CA ALA A 652 24.16 8.84 -21.43
C ALA A 652 24.89 8.01 -20.36
N TYR A 653 26.20 8.20 -20.23
CA TYR A 653 27.00 7.47 -19.25
C TYR A 653 26.61 7.83 -17.81
N GLU A 654 26.44 9.12 -17.51
CA GLU A 654 25.98 9.62 -16.20
C GLU A 654 24.58 9.10 -15.86
N ALA A 655 23.65 9.12 -16.82
CA ALA A 655 22.33 8.54 -16.65
C ALA A 655 22.39 7.02 -16.44
N GLY A 656 23.27 6.30 -17.15
CA GLY A 656 23.50 4.88 -16.96
C GLY A 656 24.01 4.54 -15.56
N GLU A 657 24.98 5.30 -15.04
CA GLU A 657 25.42 5.17 -13.64
C GLU A 657 24.29 5.50 -12.67
N LYS A 658 23.49 6.52 -12.95
CA LYS A 658 22.35 6.89 -12.10
C LYS A 658 21.27 5.81 -12.08
N TYR A 659 20.91 5.24 -13.23
CA TYR A 659 19.98 4.12 -13.33
C TYR A 659 20.53 2.87 -12.63
N ARG A 660 21.83 2.60 -12.74
CA ARG A 660 22.50 1.52 -12.00
C ARG A 660 22.41 1.73 -10.48
N GLN A 661 22.62 2.97 -10.03
CA GLN A 661 22.38 3.41 -8.65
C GLN A 661 20.90 3.46 -8.26
N LEU A 662 19.95 3.18 -9.15
CA LEU A 662 18.52 3.11 -8.81
C LEU A 662 17.98 1.69 -8.99
N GLY A 663 18.82 0.72 -9.36
CA GLY A 663 18.40 -0.63 -9.72
C GLY A 663 17.64 -0.73 -11.06
N SER A 664 17.55 0.34 -11.84
CA SER A 664 16.99 0.36 -13.20
C SER A 664 17.95 -0.25 -14.20
N ASN A 665 18.21 -1.56 -14.08
CA ASN A 665 19.27 -2.24 -14.82
C ASN A 665 19.01 -2.31 -16.34
N GLU A 666 17.74 -2.31 -16.77
CA GLU A 666 17.39 -2.28 -18.20
C GLU A 666 17.74 -0.92 -18.81
N GLU A 667 17.33 0.17 -18.17
CA GLU A 667 17.63 1.53 -18.60
C GLU A 667 19.15 1.81 -18.51
N ALA A 668 19.83 1.32 -17.47
CA ALA A 668 21.28 1.40 -17.36
C ALA A 668 21.97 0.66 -18.51
N ALA A 669 21.54 -0.56 -18.81
CA ALA A 669 22.08 -1.33 -19.94
C ALA A 669 21.84 -0.62 -21.27
N ALA A 670 20.66 -0.03 -21.49
CA ALA A 670 20.35 0.73 -22.69
C ALA A 670 21.26 1.96 -22.85
N CYS A 671 21.50 2.73 -21.78
CA CYS A 671 22.42 3.85 -21.79
C CYS A 671 23.86 3.42 -22.14
N PHE A 672 24.39 2.38 -21.47
CA PHE A 672 25.75 1.90 -21.75
C PHE A 672 25.88 1.26 -23.13
N GLN A 673 24.84 0.59 -23.61
CA GLN A 673 24.79 0.05 -24.98
C GLN A 673 24.83 1.19 -26.02
N TRP A 674 24.05 2.25 -25.80
CA TRP A 674 24.08 3.45 -26.66
C TRP A 674 25.48 4.09 -26.69
N CYS A 675 26.15 4.19 -25.53
CA CYS A 675 27.53 4.66 -25.44
C CYS A 675 28.47 3.77 -26.28
N LEU A 676 28.35 2.44 -26.25
CA LEU A 676 29.20 1.56 -27.06
C LEU A 676 28.96 1.71 -28.58
N GLU A 677 27.71 1.89 -28.99
CA GLU A 677 27.34 2.00 -30.41
C GLU A 677 27.82 3.32 -31.04
N HIS A 678 27.77 4.41 -30.28
CA HIS A 678 28.02 5.75 -30.80
C HIS A 678 29.40 6.32 -30.39
N GLY A 679 29.99 5.82 -29.31
CA GLY A 679 31.24 6.32 -28.74
C GLY A 679 32.48 6.14 -29.61
N ALA A 680 32.50 5.13 -30.50
CA ALA A 680 33.63 4.90 -31.42
C ALA A 680 33.78 6.00 -32.49
N SER A 681 32.77 6.86 -32.65
CA SER A 681 32.74 7.93 -33.65
C SER A 681 33.12 9.31 -33.10
N LEU A 682 33.33 9.43 -31.78
CA LEU A 682 33.62 10.68 -31.09
C LEU A 682 35.14 10.92 -30.96
N PRO A 683 35.62 12.18 -31.01
CA PRO A 683 37.04 12.51 -30.84
C PRO A 683 37.56 12.07 -29.47
N GLU A 684 38.81 11.58 -29.39
CA GLU A 684 39.49 11.12 -28.16
C GLU A 684 39.69 12.20 -27.06
N SER A 685 39.12 13.41 -27.23
CA SER A 685 39.40 14.57 -26.38
C SER A 685 38.81 14.51 -24.97
N ASP A 686 37.99 13.50 -24.64
CA ASP A 686 37.64 13.19 -23.26
C ASP A 686 38.08 11.76 -22.89
N ALA A 687 39.34 11.66 -22.48
CA ALA A 687 40.02 10.44 -22.03
C ALA A 687 39.44 9.82 -20.73
N SER A 688 38.26 10.27 -20.27
CA SER A 688 37.67 9.92 -18.96
C SER A 688 36.81 8.64 -18.97
N ILE A 689 36.36 8.17 -20.14
CA ILE A 689 35.57 6.93 -20.29
C ILE A 689 36.19 6.06 -21.40
N ARG A 690 37.20 5.26 -21.04
CA ARG A 690 37.77 4.24 -21.93
C ARG A 690 36.70 3.19 -22.30
N ALA A 691 36.76 2.63 -23.51
CA ALA A 691 35.81 1.61 -24.00
C ALA A 691 35.62 0.45 -23.01
N TRP A 692 36.69 0.00 -22.35
CA TRP A 692 36.63 -1.06 -21.34
C TRP A 692 35.74 -0.72 -20.14
N LYS A 693 35.61 0.57 -19.76
CA LYS A 693 34.80 1.02 -18.62
C LYS A 693 33.32 0.93 -18.94
N VAL A 694 32.92 1.28 -20.17
CA VAL A 694 31.54 1.09 -20.65
C VAL A 694 31.23 -0.40 -20.77
N GLU A 695 32.16 -1.20 -21.31
CA GLU A 695 32.03 -2.66 -21.40
C GLU A 695 31.88 -3.30 -20.02
N GLN A 696 32.67 -2.87 -19.03
CA GLN A 696 32.54 -3.33 -17.65
C GLN A 696 31.14 -3.01 -17.10
N ARG A 697 30.68 -1.75 -17.21
CA ARG A 697 29.38 -1.33 -16.67
C ARG A 697 28.21 -2.02 -17.33
N LEU A 698 28.28 -2.24 -18.64
CA LEU A 698 27.30 -3.04 -19.35
C LEU A 698 27.33 -4.51 -18.87
N GLY A 699 28.52 -5.09 -18.66
CA GLY A 699 28.67 -6.42 -18.08
C GLY A 699 28.05 -6.54 -16.69
N GLU A 700 28.23 -5.53 -15.83
CA GLU A 700 27.60 -5.44 -14.50
C GLU A 700 26.07 -5.36 -14.60
N ALA A 701 25.53 -4.49 -15.45
CA ALA A 701 24.09 -4.35 -15.66
C ALA A 701 23.47 -5.66 -16.20
N LYS A 702 24.11 -6.27 -17.21
CA LYS A 702 23.69 -7.57 -17.78
C LYS A 702 23.75 -8.70 -16.77
N ARG A 703 24.74 -8.71 -15.86
CA ARG A 703 24.81 -9.69 -14.77
C ARG A 703 23.57 -9.60 -13.89
N LEU A 704 23.15 -8.38 -13.54
CA LEU A 704 21.99 -8.14 -12.68
C LEU A 704 20.66 -8.44 -13.40
N LEU A 705 20.60 -8.31 -14.72
CA LEU A 705 19.44 -8.71 -15.54
C LEU A 705 19.31 -10.25 -15.71
N GLY A 706 20.19 -11.05 -15.12
CA GLY A 706 20.20 -12.50 -15.33
C GLY A 706 20.84 -12.95 -16.65
N GLU A 707 21.36 -12.02 -17.46
CA GLU A 707 22.01 -12.28 -18.73
C GLU A 707 23.48 -12.68 -18.54
N HIS A 708 23.72 -13.72 -17.73
CA HIS A 708 25.03 -14.09 -17.21
C HIS A 708 26.08 -14.39 -18.29
N ARG A 709 25.67 -14.97 -19.43
CA ARG A 709 26.58 -15.25 -20.55
C ARG A 709 27.04 -13.97 -21.25
N GLU A 710 26.15 -12.99 -21.42
CA GLU A 710 26.52 -11.68 -21.99
C GLU A 710 27.42 -10.93 -21.03
N ALA A 711 27.12 -10.96 -19.73
CA ALA A 711 27.96 -10.36 -18.70
C ALA A 711 29.43 -10.84 -18.78
N VAL A 712 29.63 -12.17 -18.82
CA VAL A 712 30.98 -12.75 -18.98
C VAL A 712 31.64 -12.27 -20.27
N ARG A 713 30.91 -12.26 -21.40
CA ARG A 713 31.44 -11.78 -22.68
C ARG A 713 31.94 -10.34 -22.58
N PHE A 714 31.19 -9.44 -21.94
CA PHE A 714 31.57 -8.05 -21.78
C PHE A 714 32.73 -7.86 -20.79
N PHE A 715 32.79 -8.61 -19.69
CA PHE A 715 33.96 -8.58 -18.79
C PHE A 715 35.24 -9.04 -19.47
N LEU A 716 35.19 -10.10 -20.29
CA LEU A 716 36.34 -10.55 -21.05
C LEU A 716 36.75 -9.54 -22.14
N LYS A 717 35.78 -8.90 -22.79
CA LYS A 717 36.05 -7.84 -23.77
C LYS A 717 36.74 -6.64 -23.11
N ALA A 718 36.23 -6.20 -21.96
CA ALA A 718 36.83 -5.16 -21.15
C ALA A 718 38.25 -5.52 -20.68
N ALA A 719 38.47 -6.78 -20.27
CA ALA A 719 39.79 -7.25 -19.86
C ALA A 719 40.81 -7.22 -21.02
N ASN A 720 40.37 -7.54 -22.24
CA ASN A 720 41.23 -7.48 -23.42
C ASN A 720 41.56 -6.05 -23.86
N SER A 721 40.69 -5.08 -23.58
CA SER A 721 40.88 -3.67 -23.93
C SER A 721 41.55 -2.84 -22.82
N ALA A 722 41.73 -3.40 -21.62
CA ALA A 722 42.40 -2.74 -20.50
C ALA A 722 43.94 -2.88 -20.53
N GLU A 723 44.64 -1.76 -20.46
CA GLU A 723 46.11 -1.71 -20.46
C GLU A 723 46.73 -2.02 -19.08
N ASP A 724 46.04 -1.68 -17.98
CA ASP A 724 46.53 -1.87 -16.61
C ASP A 724 46.32 -3.34 -16.17
N PRO A 725 47.39 -4.07 -15.79
CA PRO A 725 47.29 -5.44 -15.29
C PRO A 725 46.36 -5.61 -14.07
N ASN A 726 46.25 -4.60 -13.20
CA ASN A 726 45.34 -4.61 -12.05
C ASN A 726 43.87 -4.64 -12.50
N ILE A 727 43.53 -3.86 -13.52
CA ILE A 727 42.19 -3.80 -14.10
C ILE A 727 41.88 -5.11 -14.81
N ARG A 728 42.82 -5.65 -15.61
CA ARG A 728 42.65 -6.96 -16.26
C ARG A 728 42.40 -8.07 -15.26
N SER A 729 43.21 -8.15 -14.22
CA SER A 729 43.06 -9.15 -13.15
C SER A 729 41.69 -9.04 -12.46
N THR A 730 41.23 -7.82 -12.18
CA THR A 730 39.91 -7.56 -11.59
C THR A 730 38.76 -7.99 -12.50
N LEU A 731 38.81 -7.68 -13.80
CA LEU A 731 37.77 -8.04 -14.76
C LEU A 731 37.70 -9.56 -15.00
N LEU A 732 38.86 -10.24 -15.05
CA LEU A 732 38.92 -11.70 -15.10
C LEU A 732 38.31 -12.34 -13.84
N ARG A 733 38.52 -11.73 -12.67
CA ARG A 733 37.92 -12.14 -11.40
C ARG A 733 36.40 -11.97 -11.40
N GLU A 734 35.88 -10.85 -11.92
CA GLU A 734 34.43 -10.65 -12.08
C GLU A 734 33.80 -11.69 -13.02
N ALA A 735 34.44 -12.00 -14.15
CA ALA A 735 34.00 -13.07 -15.05
C ALA A 735 34.00 -14.45 -14.35
N ALA A 736 35.05 -14.76 -13.59
CA ALA A 736 35.12 -16.00 -12.80
C ALA A 736 34.01 -16.08 -11.74
N ALA A 737 33.69 -14.96 -11.09
CA ALA A 737 32.60 -14.90 -10.11
C ALA A 737 31.23 -15.24 -10.72
N VAL A 738 30.96 -14.80 -11.96
CA VAL A 738 29.73 -15.20 -12.67
C VAL A 738 29.70 -16.70 -12.94
N HIS A 739 30.84 -17.28 -13.35
CA HIS A 739 30.96 -18.72 -13.54
C HIS A 739 30.73 -19.53 -12.27
N LEU A 740 31.26 -19.09 -11.13
CA LEU A 740 31.08 -19.75 -9.83
C LEU A 740 29.65 -19.61 -9.30
N GLY A 741 29.11 -18.40 -9.34
CA GLY A 741 27.84 -18.09 -8.68
C GLY A 741 26.60 -18.50 -9.46
N THR A 742 26.64 -18.42 -10.81
CA THR A 742 25.42 -18.53 -11.63
C THR A 742 25.50 -19.61 -12.70
N LEU A 743 26.63 -19.72 -13.42
CA LEU A 743 26.76 -20.69 -14.51
C LEU A 743 27.22 -22.09 -14.04
N GLY A 744 27.69 -22.22 -12.80
CA GLY A 744 28.14 -23.48 -12.22
C GLY A 744 29.38 -24.10 -12.88
N ASN A 745 30.16 -23.33 -13.65
CA ASN A 745 31.35 -23.84 -14.36
C ASN A 745 32.64 -23.56 -13.56
N ILE A 746 32.91 -24.42 -12.58
CA ILE A 746 34.03 -24.28 -11.65
C ILE A 746 35.38 -24.32 -12.36
N ASP A 747 35.55 -25.19 -13.37
CA ASP A 747 36.84 -25.35 -14.07
C ASP A 747 37.18 -24.10 -14.89
N GLU A 748 36.19 -23.49 -15.54
CA GLU A 748 36.40 -22.24 -16.28
C GLU A 748 36.71 -21.07 -15.35
N ALA A 749 36.03 -21.00 -14.19
CA ALA A 749 36.37 -20.02 -13.17
C ALA A 749 37.83 -20.18 -12.67
N LEU A 750 38.28 -21.41 -12.43
CA LEU A 750 39.67 -21.68 -12.04
C LEU A 750 40.67 -21.32 -13.15
N ARG A 751 40.32 -21.51 -14.43
CA ARG A 751 41.12 -21.08 -15.58
C ARG A 751 41.29 -19.56 -15.59
N LEU A 752 40.18 -18.83 -15.47
CA LEU A 752 40.17 -17.35 -15.44
C LEU A 752 40.94 -16.80 -14.24
N LEU A 753 40.77 -17.39 -13.04
CA LEU A 753 41.51 -16.98 -11.84
C LEU A 753 43.02 -17.28 -11.95
N SER A 754 43.40 -18.36 -12.64
CA SER A 754 44.82 -18.64 -12.93
C SER A 754 45.40 -17.60 -13.90
N GLN A 755 44.61 -17.17 -14.89
CA GLN A 755 45.01 -16.07 -15.78
C GLN A 755 45.12 -14.74 -15.02
N ALA A 756 44.15 -14.42 -14.16
CA ALA A 756 44.16 -13.22 -13.31
C ALA A 756 45.38 -13.17 -12.37
N GLN A 757 45.83 -14.33 -11.90
CA GLN A 757 47.06 -14.47 -11.11
C GLN A 757 48.32 -14.14 -11.94
N THR A 758 48.38 -14.55 -13.21
CA THR A 758 49.56 -14.32 -14.08
C THR A 758 49.72 -12.88 -14.55
N GLU A 759 48.66 -12.05 -14.48
CA GLU A 759 48.73 -10.62 -14.79
C GLU A 759 49.67 -9.83 -13.85
N SER A 760 50.18 -10.44 -12.77
CA SER A 760 51.06 -9.82 -11.77
C SER A 760 50.44 -8.55 -11.15
N PRO A 761 49.23 -8.62 -10.57
CA PRO A 761 48.57 -7.47 -10.00
C PRO A 761 49.19 -7.07 -8.64
N SER A 762 48.70 -6.00 -8.04
CA SER A 762 49.07 -5.62 -6.67
C SER A 762 48.79 -6.78 -5.69
N PRO A 763 49.55 -6.86 -4.58
CA PRO A 763 49.35 -7.94 -3.59
C PRO A 763 47.92 -7.99 -3.02
N GLU A 764 47.21 -6.86 -2.91
CA GLU A 764 45.82 -6.80 -2.47
C GLU A 764 44.87 -7.49 -3.47
N ILE A 765 44.99 -7.16 -4.76
CA ILE A 765 44.20 -7.80 -5.82
C ILE A 765 44.53 -9.30 -5.89
N LEU A 766 45.80 -9.65 -5.73
CA LEU A 766 46.24 -11.04 -5.68
C LEU A 766 45.59 -11.81 -4.51
N ALA A 767 45.43 -11.19 -3.34
CA ALA A 767 44.71 -11.77 -2.21
C ALA A 767 43.22 -12.04 -2.54
N TYR A 768 42.54 -11.12 -3.25
CA TYR A 768 41.17 -11.36 -3.74
C TYR A 768 41.08 -12.54 -4.70
N VAL A 769 42.05 -12.67 -5.62
CA VAL A 769 42.15 -13.79 -6.57
C VAL A 769 42.36 -15.11 -5.83
N TYR A 770 43.25 -15.15 -4.84
CA TYR A 770 43.48 -16.36 -4.04
C TYR A 770 42.27 -16.77 -3.20
N ARG A 771 41.49 -15.80 -2.71
CA ARG A 771 40.23 -16.05 -2.01
C ARG A 771 39.15 -16.63 -2.94
N ASP A 772 38.96 -16.05 -4.13
CA ASP A 772 38.01 -16.59 -5.12
C ASP A 772 38.43 -17.97 -5.63
N ARG A 773 39.73 -18.20 -5.79
CA ARG A 773 40.29 -19.51 -6.14
C ARG A 773 40.07 -20.53 -5.04
N ALA A 774 40.26 -20.14 -3.78
CA ALA A 774 40.01 -21.03 -2.64
C ALA A 774 38.54 -21.46 -2.58
N GLU A 775 37.62 -20.53 -2.83
CA GLU A 775 36.19 -20.84 -2.88
C GLU A 775 35.83 -21.77 -4.03
N ALA A 776 36.38 -21.54 -5.23
CA ALA A 776 36.22 -22.44 -6.37
C ALA A 776 36.74 -23.86 -6.06
N LEU A 777 37.91 -23.97 -5.43
CA LEU A 777 38.50 -25.25 -5.03
C LEU A 777 37.67 -25.94 -3.93
N ARG A 778 37.11 -25.19 -2.98
CA ARG A 778 36.19 -25.69 -1.97
C ARG A 778 34.93 -26.26 -2.60
N LEU A 779 34.31 -25.55 -3.54
CA LEU A 779 33.14 -26.03 -4.28
C LEU A 779 33.44 -27.29 -5.12
N ARG A 780 34.70 -27.46 -5.56
CA ARG A 780 35.18 -28.68 -6.23
C ARG A 780 35.47 -29.85 -5.25
N GLY A 781 35.46 -29.59 -3.94
CA GLY A 781 35.82 -30.56 -2.88
C GLY A 781 37.33 -30.70 -2.63
N ASP A 782 38.16 -29.82 -3.21
CA ASP A 782 39.62 -29.85 -3.07
C ASP A 782 40.08 -28.95 -1.91
N TYR A 783 39.73 -29.35 -0.68
CA TYR A 783 39.95 -28.56 0.53
C TYR A 783 41.43 -28.29 0.83
N MET A 784 42.33 -29.20 0.45
CA MET A 784 43.77 -29.04 0.64
C MET A 784 44.33 -27.95 -0.28
N ALA A 785 43.92 -27.94 -1.55
CA ALA A 785 44.31 -26.86 -2.46
C ALA A 785 43.65 -25.53 -2.07
N ALA A 786 42.42 -25.56 -1.56
CA ALA A 786 41.74 -24.36 -1.06
C ALA A 786 42.48 -23.73 0.13
N GLU A 787 42.86 -24.53 1.14
CA GLU A 787 43.68 -24.09 2.29
C GLU A 787 45.03 -23.54 1.83
N LYS A 788 45.68 -24.18 0.86
CA LYS A 788 46.92 -23.67 0.25
C LYS A 788 46.71 -22.30 -0.40
N SER A 789 45.65 -22.14 -1.19
CA SER A 789 45.32 -20.88 -1.87
C SER A 789 45.11 -19.73 -0.88
N ILE A 790 44.35 -19.95 0.20
CA ILE A 790 44.17 -18.93 1.25
C ILE A 790 45.50 -18.54 1.91
N ARG A 791 46.36 -19.51 2.23
CA ARG A 791 47.68 -19.22 2.80
C ARG A 791 48.55 -18.35 1.89
N GLN A 792 48.49 -18.58 0.58
CA GLN A 792 49.19 -17.75 -0.40
C GLN A 792 48.63 -16.32 -0.44
N GLY A 793 47.30 -16.15 -0.28
CA GLY A 793 46.67 -14.84 -0.11
C GLY A 793 47.13 -14.11 1.14
N LEU A 794 47.17 -14.79 2.29
CA LEU A 794 47.65 -14.20 3.55
C LEU A 794 49.14 -13.81 3.45
N GLU A 795 49.96 -14.65 2.82
CA GLU A 795 51.38 -14.36 2.59
C GLU A 795 51.59 -13.15 1.67
N ALA A 796 50.79 -13.01 0.60
CA ALA A 796 50.83 -11.85 -0.28
C ALA A 796 50.58 -10.53 0.49
N LEU A 797 49.66 -10.53 1.47
CA LEU A 797 49.35 -9.35 2.27
C LEU A 797 50.45 -8.96 3.26
N THR A 798 51.27 -9.90 3.74
CA THR A 798 52.38 -9.60 4.67
C THR A 798 53.44 -8.66 4.08
N GLN A 799 53.42 -8.47 2.76
CA GLN A 799 54.35 -7.63 2.02
C GLN A 799 53.81 -6.21 1.76
N THR A 800 52.67 -5.84 2.39
CA THR A 800 51.92 -4.60 2.11
C THR A 800 51.70 -3.76 3.36
N HIS A 801 51.54 -2.45 3.18
CA HIS A 801 51.14 -1.50 4.22
C HIS A 801 49.91 -0.66 3.78
N SER A 802 49.04 -1.21 2.92
CA SER A 802 47.88 -0.48 2.43
C SER A 802 46.79 -0.36 3.51
N GLU A 803 46.03 0.74 3.47
CA GLU A 803 44.93 0.98 4.40
C GLU A 803 43.83 -0.09 4.32
N ASP A 804 43.69 -0.79 3.17
CA ASP A 804 42.70 -1.86 2.97
C ASP A 804 43.20 -3.26 3.38
N ALA A 805 44.50 -3.41 3.69
CA ALA A 805 45.11 -4.73 3.96
C ALA A 805 44.44 -5.48 5.11
N GLU A 806 44.06 -4.77 6.19
CA GLU A 806 43.38 -5.36 7.35
C GLU A 806 42.00 -5.93 6.98
N ARG A 807 41.25 -5.24 6.10
CA ARG A 807 39.95 -5.72 5.62
C ARG A 807 40.10 -6.97 4.77
N VAL A 808 41.08 -7.00 3.86
CA VAL A 808 41.34 -8.16 3.00
C VAL A 808 41.83 -9.35 3.84
N GLU A 809 42.67 -9.11 4.85
CA GLU A 809 43.11 -10.14 5.79
C GLU A 809 41.91 -10.71 6.56
N ALA A 810 41.00 -9.86 7.06
CA ALA A 810 39.78 -10.30 7.74
C ALA A 810 38.93 -11.22 6.83
N MET A 811 38.77 -10.85 5.55
CA MET A 811 38.06 -11.65 4.56
C MET A 811 38.71 -13.02 4.34
N LEU A 812 40.04 -13.08 4.21
CA LEU A 812 40.79 -14.32 4.06
C LEU A 812 40.67 -15.21 5.30
N GLU A 813 40.82 -14.64 6.50
CA GLU A 813 40.67 -15.34 7.78
C GLU A 813 39.25 -15.92 7.94
N GLY A 814 38.23 -15.16 7.55
CA GLY A 814 36.84 -15.60 7.49
C GLY A 814 36.62 -16.81 6.58
N THR A 815 37.17 -16.74 5.36
CA THR A 815 37.09 -17.82 4.37
C THR A 815 37.89 -19.05 4.83
N TYR A 816 39.03 -18.83 5.48
CA TYR A 816 39.85 -19.90 6.03
C TYR A 816 39.10 -20.67 7.11
N GLY A 817 38.49 -19.94 8.05
CA GLY A 817 37.66 -20.52 9.10
C GLY A 817 36.51 -21.36 8.54
N GLN A 818 35.87 -20.88 7.47
CA GLN A 818 34.82 -21.63 6.79
C GLN A 818 35.32 -22.94 6.17
N ILE A 819 36.44 -22.90 5.42
CA ILE A 819 37.06 -24.10 4.83
C ILE A 819 37.44 -25.12 5.92
N LEU A 820 38.02 -24.65 7.03
CA LEU A 820 38.37 -25.50 8.17
C LEU A 820 37.13 -26.12 8.83
N SER A 821 36.01 -25.40 8.86
CA SER A 821 34.74 -25.92 9.37
C SER A 821 34.20 -27.05 8.50
N PHE A 822 34.26 -26.91 7.16
CA PHE A 822 33.91 -28.00 6.24
C PHE A 822 34.81 -29.24 6.39
N GLN A 823 36.08 -29.05 6.77
CA GLN A 823 36.98 -30.16 7.11
C GLN A 823 36.73 -30.77 8.51
N GLY A 824 35.73 -30.30 9.28
CA GLY A 824 35.44 -30.75 10.64
C GLY A 824 36.46 -30.28 11.70
N ARG A 825 37.32 -29.31 11.37
CA ARG A 825 38.40 -28.76 12.22
C ARG A 825 37.94 -27.49 12.96
N PHE A 826 36.80 -27.55 13.64
CA PHE A 826 36.13 -26.40 14.28
C PHE A 826 37.00 -25.62 15.28
N THR A 827 37.83 -26.27 16.11
CA THR A 827 38.72 -25.54 17.03
C THR A 827 39.80 -24.73 16.32
N LYS A 828 40.25 -25.16 15.13
CA LYS A 828 41.13 -24.34 14.28
C LYS A 828 40.35 -23.24 13.59
N ALA A 829 39.15 -23.56 13.09
CA ALA A 829 38.25 -22.58 12.47
C ALA A 829 37.95 -21.41 13.41
N GLU A 830 37.56 -21.70 14.66
CA GLU A 830 37.27 -20.69 15.69
C GLU A 830 38.39 -19.66 15.83
N ARG A 831 39.66 -20.11 15.89
CA ARG A 831 40.81 -19.21 16.02
C ARG A 831 40.94 -18.23 14.84
N HIS A 832 40.75 -18.73 13.62
CA HIS A 832 40.79 -17.90 12.41
C HIS A 832 39.60 -16.96 12.32
N LEU A 833 38.39 -17.44 12.66
CA LEU A 833 37.17 -16.61 12.66
C LEU A 833 37.24 -15.49 13.70
N LEU A 834 37.68 -15.77 14.93
CA LEU A 834 37.84 -14.75 15.98
C LEU A 834 38.89 -13.70 15.60
N ARG A 835 40.01 -14.12 14.97
CA ARG A 835 40.99 -13.20 14.41
C ARG A 835 40.37 -12.34 13.31
N GLY A 836 39.60 -12.94 12.41
CA GLY A 836 38.88 -12.26 11.34
C GLY A 836 37.91 -11.19 11.87
N VAL A 837 37.12 -11.48 12.91
CA VAL A 837 36.23 -10.49 13.55
C VAL A 837 37.03 -9.31 14.11
N LYS A 838 38.16 -9.60 14.79
CA LYS A 838 39.02 -8.55 15.34
C LYS A 838 39.57 -7.62 14.25
N LEU A 839 40.03 -8.21 13.13
CA LEU A 839 40.54 -7.46 11.97
C LEU A 839 39.44 -6.66 11.28
N ALA A 840 38.26 -7.25 11.06
CA ALA A 840 37.13 -6.56 10.45
C ALA A 840 36.68 -5.34 11.26
N ARG A 841 36.69 -5.45 12.59
CA ARG A 841 36.39 -4.32 13.50
C ARG A 841 37.46 -3.23 13.44
N ALA A 842 38.74 -3.60 13.42
CA ALA A 842 39.84 -2.65 13.28
C ALA A 842 39.76 -1.88 11.96
N ALA A 843 39.45 -2.59 10.87
CA ALA A 843 39.28 -2.04 9.54
C ALA A 843 37.92 -1.32 9.32
N LYS A 844 37.04 -1.27 10.33
CA LYS A 844 35.66 -0.74 10.23
C LYS A 844 34.89 -1.31 9.03
N ALA A 845 34.97 -2.63 8.86
CA ALA A 845 34.42 -3.34 7.71
C ALA A 845 33.17 -4.18 8.10
N PRO A 846 31.97 -3.56 8.22
CA PRO A 846 30.77 -4.22 8.74
C PRO A 846 30.33 -5.43 7.91
N MET A 847 30.47 -5.38 6.58
CA MET A 847 30.12 -6.50 5.70
C MET A 847 30.98 -7.74 5.97
N GLU A 848 32.28 -7.55 6.20
CA GLU A 848 33.17 -8.66 6.50
C GLU A 848 32.93 -9.18 7.91
N GLU A 849 32.70 -8.30 8.89
CA GLU A 849 32.33 -8.69 10.26
C GLU A 849 31.04 -9.54 10.25
N ALA A 850 30.01 -9.12 9.52
CA ALA A 850 28.74 -9.85 9.43
C ALA A 850 28.95 -11.25 8.87
N ARG A 851 29.63 -11.39 7.73
CA ARG A 851 29.92 -12.71 7.12
C ARG A 851 30.72 -13.61 8.05
N ILE A 852 31.71 -13.06 8.75
CA ILE A 852 32.54 -13.85 9.68
C ILE A 852 31.71 -14.29 10.89
N ASN A 853 30.82 -13.46 11.40
CA ASN A 853 29.90 -13.84 12.48
C ASN A 853 28.92 -14.95 12.06
N THR A 854 28.39 -14.95 10.83
CA THR A 854 27.60 -16.08 10.28
C THR A 854 28.40 -17.40 10.31
N ASN A 855 29.67 -17.34 9.91
CA ASN A 855 30.54 -18.53 9.95
C ASN A 855 30.88 -18.94 11.39
N LEU A 856 31.06 -17.96 12.29
CA LEU A 856 31.36 -18.17 13.70
C LEU A 856 30.16 -18.79 14.43
N SER A 857 28.92 -18.37 14.13
CA SER A 857 27.72 -18.97 14.69
C SER A 857 27.61 -20.45 14.34
N THR A 858 27.84 -20.78 13.06
CA THR A 858 27.88 -22.17 12.58
C THR A 858 28.97 -22.97 13.30
N CYS A 859 30.17 -22.42 13.45
CA CYS A 859 31.27 -23.05 14.18
C CYS A 859 30.92 -23.32 15.65
N PHE A 860 30.37 -22.33 16.36
CA PHE A 860 29.95 -22.49 17.76
C PHE A 860 28.82 -23.50 17.93
N SER A 861 27.87 -23.56 16.98
CA SER A 861 26.82 -24.59 16.99
C SER A 861 27.45 -25.99 16.96
N TYR A 862 28.44 -26.23 16.09
CA TYR A 862 29.13 -27.52 16.02
C TYR A 862 29.99 -27.86 17.25
N LEU A 863 30.45 -26.83 17.96
CA LEU A 863 31.10 -26.95 19.25
C LEU A 863 30.10 -27.06 20.42
N GLY A 864 28.79 -27.08 20.17
CA GLY A 864 27.74 -27.21 21.20
C GLY A 864 27.52 -25.96 22.06
N ARG A 865 28.05 -24.80 21.64
CA ARG A 865 28.01 -23.50 22.34
C ARG A 865 26.93 -22.60 21.71
N TYR A 866 25.66 -22.87 21.99
CA TYR A 866 24.51 -22.23 21.32
C TYR A 866 24.25 -20.80 21.78
N ARG A 867 24.58 -20.42 23.01
CA ARG A 867 24.50 -19.03 23.47
C ARG A 867 25.46 -18.12 22.73
N GLU A 868 26.69 -18.58 22.53
CA GLU A 868 27.70 -17.84 21.74
C GLU A 868 27.37 -17.85 20.26
N SER A 869 26.80 -18.96 19.76
CA SER A 869 26.24 -19.02 18.41
C SER A 869 25.14 -17.95 18.22
N LEU A 870 24.20 -17.86 19.16
CA LEU A 870 23.12 -16.86 19.15
C LEU A 870 23.66 -15.42 19.21
N GLN A 871 24.70 -15.16 20.01
CA GLN A 871 25.36 -13.84 20.04
C GLN A 871 25.98 -13.47 18.67
N ALA A 872 26.64 -14.43 18.02
CA ALA A 872 27.21 -14.21 16.69
C ALA A 872 26.10 -13.98 15.64
N VAL A 873 25.00 -14.75 15.69
CA VAL A 873 23.83 -14.54 14.81
C VAL A 873 23.25 -13.13 15.01
N ARG A 874 23.00 -12.71 16.25
CA ARG A 874 22.47 -11.37 16.55
C ARG A 874 23.40 -10.28 16.04
N ARG A 875 24.72 -10.43 16.22
CA ARG A 875 25.67 -9.45 15.69
C ARG A 875 25.69 -9.41 14.15
N ALA A 876 25.60 -10.56 13.49
CA ALA A 876 25.48 -10.63 12.04
C ALA A 876 24.17 -10.01 11.54
N GLN A 877 23.08 -10.16 12.31
CA GLN A 877 21.79 -9.55 12.03
C GLN A 877 21.84 -8.03 12.21
N GLU A 878 22.35 -7.50 13.33
CA GLU A 878 22.53 -6.06 13.57
C GLU A 878 23.31 -5.41 12.42
N LEU A 879 24.43 -6.03 12.00
CA LEU A 879 25.23 -5.54 10.88
C LEU A 879 24.50 -5.70 9.54
N GLY A 880 23.74 -6.78 9.36
CA GLY A 880 22.89 -6.96 8.18
C GLY A 880 21.77 -5.92 8.10
N GLU A 881 21.26 -5.49 9.25
CA GLU A 881 20.30 -4.39 9.38
C GLU A 881 20.99 -3.10 9.00
N GLU A 882 22.17 -2.77 9.56
CA GLU A 882 22.99 -1.61 9.17
C GLU A 882 23.43 -1.58 7.69
N LEU A 883 23.40 -2.71 6.99
CA LEU A 883 23.81 -2.82 5.58
C LEU A 883 22.63 -2.93 4.62
N GLY A 884 21.41 -3.20 5.11
CA GLY A 884 20.24 -3.47 4.28
C GLY A 884 20.34 -4.80 3.50
N ASP A 885 21.05 -5.79 4.03
CA ASP A 885 21.24 -7.10 3.38
C ASP A 885 20.13 -8.09 3.80
N VAL A 886 18.97 -8.04 3.12
CA VAL A 886 17.79 -8.89 3.43
C VAL A 886 18.10 -10.37 3.39
N ARG A 887 18.92 -10.76 2.42
CA ARG A 887 19.23 -12.15 2.18
C ARG A 887 20.00 -12.68 3.38
N ARG A 888 20.97 -11.89 3.87
CA ARG A 888 21.67 -12.19 5.12
C ARG A 888 20.73 -12.22 6.30
N LEU A 889 19.87 -11.22 6.47
CA LEU A 889 18.90 -11.19 7.57
C LEU A 889 18.02 -12.44 7.60
N THR A 890 17.54 -12.87 6.42
CA THR A 890 16.76 -14.09 6.26
C THR A 890 17.57 -15.35 6.61
N ALA A 891 18.85 -15.39 6.23
CA ALA A 891 19.74 -16.48 6.60
C ALA A 891 20.05 -16.50 8.12
N GLU A 892 20.15 -15.34 8.76
CA GLU A 892 20.36 -15.24 10.21
C GLU A 892 19.12 -15.67 11.00
N LEU A 893 17.90 -15.43 10.50
CA LEU A 893 16.67 -15.98 11.10
C LEU A 893 16.69 -17.51 11.16
N HIS A 894 17.24 -18.18 10.13
CA HIS A 894 17.43 -19.63 10.15
C HIS A 894 18.41 -20.02 11.27
N GLY A 895 19.55 -19.32 11.37
CA GLY A 895 20.55 -19.53 12.42
C GLY A 895 19.97 -19.34 13.82
N GLN A 896 19.18 -18.30 14.02
CA GLN A 896 18.55 -17.96 15.30
C GLN A 896 17.50 -19.02 15.70
N SER A 897 16.58 -19.36 14.80
CA SER A 897 15.57 -20.40 15.04
C SER A 897 16.23 -21.74 15.40
N ASN A 898 17.29 -22.11 14.68
CA ASN A 898 18.05 -23.32 14.96
C ASN A 898 18.73 -23.27 16.35
N CYS A 899 19.29 -22.12 16.76
CA CYS A 899 19.86 -21.98 18.10
C CYS A 899 18.80 -22.13 19.19
N GLU A 900 17.67 -21.44 19.06
CA GLU A 900 16.56 -21.51 20.03
C GLU A 900 15.98 -22.93 20.12
N PHE A 901 15.88 -23.64 19.00
CA PHE A 901 15.47 -25.04 18.95
C PHE A 901 16.40 -25.92 19.80
N TYR A 902 17.72 -25.83 19.59
CA TYR A 902 18.67 -26.65 20.35
C TYR A 902 18.75 -26.25 21.82
N MET A 903 18.52 -24.98 22.17
CA MET A 903 18.43 -24.53 23.56
C MET A 903 17.11 -24.95 24.25
N GLY A 904 16.17 -25.55 23.52
CA GLY A 904 14.89 -26.01 24.06
C GLY A 904 13.84 -24.92 24.22
N ASN A 905 13.97 -23.80 23.51
CA ASN A 905 12.99 -22.70 23.48
C ASN A 905 12.08 -22.88 22.25
N LEU A 906 11.23 -23.91 22.24
CA LEU A 906 10.50 -24.32 21.04
C LEU A 906 9.52 -23.27 20.49
N GLU A 907 8.79 -22.58 21.36
CA GLU A 907 7.85 -21.52 20.95
C GLU A 907 8.59 -20.35 20.27
N GLU A 908 9.74 -19.95 20.83
CA GLU A 908 10.61 -18.93 20.27
C GLU A 908 11.17 -19.36 18.92
N ALA A 909 11.68 -20.60 18.85
CA ALA A 909 12.23 -21.19 17.65
C ALA A 909 11.19 -21.24 16.52
N GLU A 910 9.94 -21.58 16.84
CA GLU A 910 8.83 -21.61 15.89
C GLU A 910 8.47 -20.21 15.40
N ARG A 911 8.38 -19.23 16.30
CA ARG A 911 8.05 -17.84 15.93
C ARG A 911 9.09 -17.27 14.96
N ILE A 912 10.38 -17.48 15.25
CA ILE A 912 11.48 -17.03 14.39
C ILE A 912 11.48 -17.81 13.06
N TYR A 913 11.24 -19.11 13.10
CA TYR A 913 11.11 -19.94 11.89
C TYR A 913 10.00 -19.41 10.97
N LEU A 914 8.81 -19.12 11.52
CA LEU A 914 7.68 -18.61 10.75
C LEU A 914 7.99 -17.26 10.10
N ARG A 915 8.72 -16.38 10.80
CA ARG A 915 9.23 -15.14 10.21
C ARG A 915 10.24 -15.41 9.10
N GLY A 916 11.19 -16.32 9.35
CA GLY A 916 12.25 -16.68 8.42
C GLY A 916 11.74 -17.30 7.13
N ILE A 917 10.77 -18.22 7.20
CA ILE A 917 10.22 -18.87 5.99
C ILE A 917 9.39 -17.89 5.15
N ARG A 918 8.59 -17.03 5.79
CA ARG A 918 7.90 -15.94 5.09
C ARG A 918 8.89 -15.02 4.39
N SER A 919 9.96 -14.60 5.08
CA SER A 919 11.01 -13.77 4.49
C SER A 919 11.70 -14.47 3.31
N ALA A 920 12.05 -15.75 3.43
CA ALA A 920 12.69 -16.51 2.36
C ALA A 920 11.79 -16.66 1.12
N GLN A 921 10.49 -16.89 1.31
CA GLN A 921 9.50 -16.95 0.23
C GLN A 921 9.30 -15.59 -0.44
N ARG A 922 9.25 -14.51 0.35
CA ARG A 922 9.14 -13.12 -0.11
C ARG A 922 10.29 -12.72 -1.04
N ILE A 923 11.52 -13.09 -0.70
CA ILE A 923 12.70 -12.79 -1.53
C ILE A 923 12.99 -13.87 -2.59
N GLU A 924 12.09 -14.84 -2.74
CA GLU A 924 12.22 -16.01 -3.62
C GLU A 924 13.53 -16.80 -3.45
N ASP A 925 14.15 -16.74 -2.27
CA ASP A 925 15.42 -17.43 -2.00
C ASP A 925 15.18 -18.88 -1.57
N ARG A 926 14.98 -19.72 -2.59
CA ARG A 926 14.86 -21.18 -2.45
C ARG A 926 16.08 -21.83 -1.77
N GLN A 927 17.26 -21.17 -1.79
CA GLN A 927 18.45 -21.72 -1.13
C GLN A 927 18.36 -21.66 0.39
N ILE A 928 17.72 -20.63 0.95
CA ILE A 928 17.50 -20.51 2.40
C ILE A 928 16.26 -21.31 2.80
N GLU A 929 15.20 -21.24 1.99
CA GLU A 929 13.91 -21.88 2.25
C GLU A 929 14.06 -23.39 2.53
N LYS A 930 14.93 -24.10 1.80
CA LYS A 930 15.13 -25.56 2.00
C LYS A 930 15.59 -25.91 3.41
N TYR A 931 16.45 -25.08 4.01
CA TYR A 931 16.96 -25.30 5.37
C TYR A 931 15.93 -24.88 6.43
N MET A 932 15.14 -23.84 6.14
CA MET A 932 13.99 -23.46 6.99
C MET A 932 12.98 -24.61 7.11
N HIS A 933 12.64 -25.27 5.99
CA HIS A 933 11.73 -26.43 6.02
C HIS A 933 12.26 -27.58 6.89
N TYR A 934 13.57 -27.86 6.86
CA TYR A 934 14.15 -28.85 7.78
C TYR A 934 14.00 -28.45 9.25
N THR A 935 14.34 -27.20 9.59
CA THR A 935 14.23 -26.69 10.97
C THR A 935 12.79 -26.68 11.47
N GLY A 936 11.83 -26.24 10.63
CA GLY A 936 10.40 -26.31 10.93
C GLY A 936 9.90 -27.73 11.14
N GLY A 937 10.36 -28.69 10.32
CA GLY A 937 10.05 -30.11 10.52
C GLY A 937 10.61 -30.68 11.81
N ALA A 938 11.82 -30.28 12.20
CA ALA A 938 12.44 -30.69 13.46
C ALA A 938 11.71 -30.12 14.68
N ILE A 939 11.26 -28.86 14.63
CA ILE A 939 10.44 -28.23 15.68
C ILE A 939 9.11 -28.97 15.84
N ALA A 940 8.35 -29.14 14.74
CA ALA A 940 7.07 -29.84 14.75
C ALA A 940 7.19 -31.29 15.27
N LEU A 941 8.27 -31.98 14.91
CA LEU A 941 8.56 -33.32 15.40
C LEU A 941 8.71 -33.36 16.93
N GLN A 942 9.33 -32.35 17.56
CA GLN A 942 9.47 -32.31 19.02
C GLN A 942 8.17 -31.93 19.73
N GLN A 943 7.36 -31.08 19.10
CA GLN A 943 6.01 -30.73 19.55
C GLN A 943 4.98 -31.88 19.37
N GLY A 944 5.36 -32.98 18.71
CA GLY A 944 4.44 -34.10 18.48
C GLY A 944 3.46 -33.88 17.32
N ASP A 945 3.60 -32.80 16.54
CA ASP A 945 2.82 -32.53 15.33
C ASP A 945 3.41 -33.28 14.13
N TRP A 946 3.01 -34.55 13.99
CA TRP A 946 3.54 -35.46 12.98
C TRP A 946 3.17 -35.08 11.54
N GLU A 947 2.01 -34.47 11.33
CA GLU A 947 1.52 -34.09 10.00
C GLU A 947 2.34 -32.91 9.48
N ARG A 948 2.49 -31.87 10.29
CA ARG A 948 3.32 -30.72 9.92
C ARG A 948 4.79 -31.12 9.79
N ALA A 949 5.30 -32.01 10.64
CA ALA A 949 6.67 -32.51 10.48
C ALA A 949 6.88 -33.21 9.13
N LEU A 950 5.91 -34.04 8.70
CA LEU A 950 5.93 -34.72 7.41
C LEU A 950 5.99 -33.74 6.25
N GLU A 951 5.03 -32.81 6.18
CA GLU A 951 4.93 -31.81 5.11
C GLU A 951 6.22 -31.00 4.96
N ARG A 952 6.83 -30.59 6.09
CA ARG A 952 8.04 -29.77 6.09
C ARG A 952 9.27 -30.57 5.66
N PHE A 953 9.43 -31.80 6.12
CA PHE A 953 10.54 -32.62 5.65
C PHE A 953 10.39 -33.00 4.16
N GLU A 954 9.18 -33.28 3.67
CA GLU A 954 8.93 -33.50 2.24
C GLU A 954 9.25 -32.25 1.41
N SER A 955 8.85 -31.07 1.88
CA SER A 955 9.19 -29.79 1.24
C SER A 955 10.71 -29.58 1.17
N CYS A 956 11.43 -29.89 2.25
CA CYS A 956 12.89 -29.85 2.27
C CYS A 956 13.52 -30.79 1.23
N VAL A 957 13.04 -32.04 1.13
CA VAL A 957 13.54 -33.03 0.15
C VAL A 957 13.26 -32.57 -1.28
N HIS A 958 12.02 -32.15 -1.56
CA HIS A 958 11.62 -31.71 -2.89
C HIS A 958 12.44 -30.51 -3.36
N LEU A 959 12.54 -29.47 -2.54
CA LEU A 959 13.27 -28.27 -2.91
C LEU A 959 14.76 -28.54 -3.08
N SER A 960 15.35 -29.38 -2.22
CA SER A 960 16.76 -29.77 -2.33
C SER A 960 17.04 -30.62 -3.58
N GLU A 961 16.09 -31.44 -4.03
CA GLU A 961 16.19 -32.21 -5.27
C GLU A 961 16.15 -31.28 -6.50
N VAL A 962 15.21 -30.34 -6.55
CA VAL A 962 15.13 -29.33 -7.61
C VAL A 962 16.42 -28.50 -7.70
N LEU A 963 17.04 -28.20 -6.57
CA LEU A 963 18.27 -27.41 -6.48
C LEU A 963 19.56 -28.24 -6.64
N GLY A 964 19.48 -29.57 -6.75
CA GLY A 964 20.65 -30.45 -6.82
C GLY A 964 21.55 -30.41 -5.56
N HIS A 965 20.97 -30.19 -4.38
CA HIS A 965 21.70 -29.99 -3.14
C HIS A 965 21.66 -31.23 -2.22
N ASP A 966 22.55 -32.20 -2.47
CA ASP A 966 22.61 -33.51 -1.81
C ASP A 966 22.62 -33.46 -0.27
N GLN A 967 23.36 -32.53 0.34
CA GLN A 967 23.44 -32.45 1.80
C GLN A 967 22.10 -32.09 2.45
N ALA A 968 21.42 -31.04 1.97
CA ALA A 968 20.10 -30.64 2.45
C ALA A 968 19.04 -31.71 2.15
N ARG A 969 19.12 -32.37 0.98
CA ARG A 969 18.25 -33.50 0.64
C ARG A 969 18.42 -34.66 1.62
N SER A 970 19.66 -34.97 1.98
CA SER A 970 19.96 -35.99 2.98
C SER A 970 19.41 -35.64 4.37
N LEU A 971 19.52 -34.38 4.79
CA LEU A 971 18.91 -33.89 6.05
C LEU A 971 17.38 -34.06 6.05
N GLY A 972 16.70 -33.69 4.96
CA GLY A 972 15.25 -33.93 4.84
C GLY A 972 14.90 -35.41 4.91
N LEU A 973 15.65 -36.28 4.22
CA LEU A 973 15.44 -37.74 4.24
C LEU A 973 15.72 -38.37 5.61
N THR A 974 16.73 -37.88 6.34
CA THR A 974 16.99 -38.34 7.71
C THR A 974 15.88 -37.86 8.67
N GLY A 975 15.34 -36.66 8.48
CA GLY A 975 14.14 -36.18 9.17
C GLY A 975 12.93 -37.11 8.95
N LEU A 976 12.62 -37.45 7.69
CA LEU A 976 11.55 -38.41 7.35
C LEU A 976 11.80 -39.80 7.93
N ALA A 977 13.04 -40.29 7.91
CA ALA A 977 13.38 -41.58 8.50
C ALA A 977 13.20 -41.59 10.02
N GLN A 978 13.60 -40.51 10.70
CA GLN A 978 13.40 -40.35 12.13
C GLN A 978 11.92 -40.27 12.48
N LEU A 979 11.12 -39.50 11.73
CA LEU A 979 9.66 -39.45 11.87
C LEU A 979 9.01 -40.83 11.71
N ALA A 980 9.42 -41.58 10.69
CA ALA A 980 8.91 -42.94 10.45
C ALA A 980 9.26 -43.90 11.57
N LEU A 981 10.48 -43.82 12.14
CA LEU A 981 10.88 -44.63 13.29
C LEU A 981 10.05 -44.32 14.54
N GLU A 982 9.79 -43.03 14.83
CA GLU A 982 8.95 -42.64 15.98
C GLU A 982 7.52 -43.18 15.85
N ARG A 983 7.02 -43.32 14.62
CA ARG A 983 5.71 -43.92 14.33
C ARG A 983 5.71 -45.45 14.21
N GLY A 984 6.87 -46.10 14.36
CA GLY A 984 7.03 -47.56 14.24
C GLY A 984 7.06 -48.08 12.79
N PHE A 985 7.17 -47.20 11.79
CA PHE A 985 7.19 -47.57 10.37
C PHE A 985 8.61 -47.86 9.85
N VAL A 986 9.23 -48.93 10.36
CA VAL A 986 10.63 -49.30 10.07
C VAL A 986 10.90 -49.44 8.56
N SER A 987 10.01 -50.07 7.80
CA SER A 987 10.18 -50.24 6.36
C SER A 987 10.16 -48.91 5.58
N GLN A 988 9.43 -47.91 6.06
CA GLN A 988 9.41 -46.58 5.45
C GLN A 988 10.70 -45.82 5.78
N ALA A 989 11.17 -45.88 7.02
CA ALA A 989 12.46 -45.32 7.41
C ALA A 989 13.61 -45.88 6.55
N GLN A 990 13.61 -47.20 6.32
CA GLN A 990 14.60 -47.87 5.48
C GLN A 990 14.54 -47.44 4.01
N LYS A 991 13.37 -47.05 3.48
CA LYS A 991 13.25 -46.50 2.11
C LYS A 991 13.91 -45.13 2.01
N HIS A 992 13.64 -44.22 2.95
CA HIS A 992 14.25 -42.89 2.96
C HIS A 992 15.78 -42.96 3.10
N LEU A 993 16.29 -43.80 4.02
CA LEU A 993 17.73 -43.96 4.22
C LEU A 993 18.44 -44.61 3.02
N ARG A 994 17.76 -45.48 2.27
CA ARG A 994 18.32 -46.02 1.02
C ARG A 994 18.60 -44.92 -0.01
N VAL A 995 17.69 -43.95 -0.14
CA VAL A 995 17.91 -42.77 -1.00
C VAL A 995 19.00 -41.88 -0.41
N ALA A 996 18.99 -41.64 0.90
CA ALA A 996 20.00 -40.80 1.55
C ALA A 996 21.43 -41.37 1.37
N ARG A 997 21.58 -42.70 1.30
CA ARG A 997 22.85 -43.39 1.09
C ARG A 997 23.43 -43.21 -0.31
N SER A 998 22.59 -42.94 -1.33
CA SER A 998 23.09 -42.67 -2.69
C SER A 998 23.57 -41.24 -2.90
N LEU A 999 23.34 -40.34 -1.93
CA LEU A 999 23.74 -38.94 -2.01
C LEU A 999 25.19 -38.75 -1.56
N ARG A 1000 25.90 -37.80 -2.16
CA ARG A 1000 27.28 -37.47 -1.79
C ARG A 1000 27.27 -36.52 -0.59
N LEU A 1001 27.81 -36.98 0.53
CA LEU A 1001 27.96 -36.18 1.76
C LEU A 1001 29.42 -35.90 2.04
N GLU A 1002 29.76 -34.62 2.18
CA GLU A 1002 31.11 -34.18 2.56
C GLU A 1002 31.19 -33.78 4.04
N ASP A 1003 30.05 -33.44 4.65
CA ASP A 1003 29.96 -33.10 6.07
C ASP A 1003 29.97 -34.37 6.96
N PRO A 1004 30.99 -34.51 7.84
CA PRO A 1004 31.10 -35.68 8.72
C PRO A 1004 29.93 -35.80 9.71
N ILE A 1005 29.25 -34.69 10.04
CA ILE A 1005 28.14 -34.68 11.01
C ILE A 1005 26.85 -35.14 10.33
N ALA A 1006 26.54 -34.63 9.14
CA ALA A 1006 25.43 -35.15 8.34
C ALA A 1006 25.60 -36.66 8.05
N LEU A 1007 26.84 -37.11 7.81
CA LEU A 1007 27.15 -38.53 7.65
C LEU A 1007 26.91 -39.33 8.94
N ALA A 1008 27.37 -38.82 10.09
CA ALA A 1008 27.15 -39.45 11.39
C ALA A 1008 25.65 -39.52 11.76
N MET A 1009 24.87 -38.48 11.46
CA MET A 1009 23.42 -38.46 11.65
C MET A 1009 22.70 -39.52 10.80
N ARG A 1010 23.11 -39.68 9.54
CA ARG A 1010 22.58 -40.74 8.67
C ARG A 1010 22.92 -42.13 9.23
N LEU A 1011 24.18 -42.36 9.58
CA LEU A 1011 24.64 -43.64 10.16
C LEU A 1011 23.92 -43.98 11.47
N HIS A 1012 23.67 -42.98 12.32
CA HIS A 1012 22.88 -43.12 13.54
C HIS A 1012 21.47 -43.65 13.26
N LEU A 1013 20.78 -43.09 12.25
CA LEU A 1013 19.43 -43.57 11.90
C LEU A 1013 19.45 -44.94 11.22
N GLU A 1014 20.47 -45.23 10.39
CA GLU A 1014 20.66 -46.56 9.81
C GLU A 1014 20.88 -47.61 10.91
N ALA A 1015 21.62 -47.27 11.96
CA ALA A 1015 21.80 -48.12 13.13
C ALA A 1015 20.48 -48.32 13.90
N LYS A 1016 19.69 -47.27 14.14
CA LYS A 1016 18.36 -47.40 14.78
C LYS A 1016 17.41 -48.31 13.99
N VAL A 1017 17.42 -48.23 12.65
CA VAL A 1017 16.68 -49.17 11.79
C VAL A 1017 17.20 -50.59 11.97
N ALA A 1018 18.51 -50.81 11.94
CA ALA A 1018 19.10 -52.14 12.13
C ALA A 1018 18.77 -52.73 13.51
N LEU A 1019 18.78 -51.92 14.57
CA LEU A 1019 18.36 -52.35 15.91
C LEU A 1019 16.89 -52.76 15.93
N SER A 1020 16.01 -51.99 15.28
CA SER A 1020 14.57 -52.28 15.16
C SER A 1020 14.29 -53.56 14.36
N GLU A 1021 15.19 -53.93 13.44
CA GLU A 1021 15.16 -55.20 12.68
C GLU A 1021 15.83 -56.37 13.43
N ALA A 1022 16.15 -56.20 14.71
CA ALA A 1022 16.87 -57.18 15.54
C ALA A 1022 18.28 -57.55 15.02
N ASN A 1023 18.91 -56.67 14.22
CA ASN A 1023 20.28 -56.80 13.75
C ASN A 1023 21.26 -56.02 14.66
N ALA A 1024 21.46 -56.50 15.89
CA ALA A 1024 22.30 -55.83 16.89
C ALA A 1024 23.76 -55.64 16.43
N LYS A 1025 24.34 -56.62 15.71
CA LYS A 1025 25.71 -56.53 15.20
C LYS A 1025 25.84 -55.43 14.15
N GLY A 1026 24.94 -55.40 13.15
CA GLY A 1026 24.95 -54.35 12.14
C GLY A 1026 24.69 -52.96 12.73
N SER A 1027 23.81 -52.87 13.72
CA SER A 1027 23.57 -51.63 14.46
C SER A 1027 24.83 -51.13 15.19
N LEU A 1028 25.54 -52.03 15.89
CA LEU A 1028 26.78 -51.70 16.59
C LEU A 1028 27.88 -51.23 15.63
N ASP A 1029 28.07 -51.93 14.51
CA ASP A 1029 29.07 -51.57 13.50
C ASP A 1029 28.81 -50.16 12.92
N LEU A 1030 27.55 -49.82 12.67
CA LEU A 1030 27.14 -48.50 12.17
C LEU A 1030 27.30 -47.40 13.23
N ALA A 1031 26.89 -47.67 14.48
CA ALA A 1031 27.05 -46.73 15.59
C ALA A 1031 28.53 -46.41 15.87
N GLN A 1032 29.41 -47.42 15.86
CA GLN A 1032 30.86 -47.25 16.01
C GLN A 1032 31.51 -46.53 14.82
N GLN A 1033 30.98 -46.67 13.61
CA GLN A 1033 31.41 -45.87 12.46
C GLN A 1033 31.04 -44.39 12.65
N ALA A 1034 29.82 -44.10 13.06
CA ALA A 1034 29.38 -42.73 13.38
C ALA A 1034 30.24 -42.11 14.50
N GLN A 1035 30.52 -42.88 15.56
CA GLN A 1035 31.35 -42.43 16.68
C GLN A 1035 32.78 -42.08 16.22
N ARG A 1036 33.42 -42.93 15.40
CA ARG A 1036 34.77 -42.66 14.87
C ARG A 1036 34.82 -41.40 14.01
N LEU A 1037 33.81 -41.15 13.19
CA LEU A 1037 33.71 -39.92 12.40
C LEU A 1037 33.63 -38.69 13.29
N LEU A 1038 32.79 -38.73 14.34
CA LEU A 1038 32.66 -37.62 15.29
C LEU A 1038 33.91 -37.41 16.15
N GLN A 1039 34.66 -38.48 16.47
CA GLN A 1039 35.95 -38.39 17.18
C GLN A 1039 37.05 -37.76 16.33
N GLN A 1040 37.05 -38.03 15.02
CA GLN A 1040 37.98 -37.41 14.07
C GLN A 1040 37.65 -35.93 13.82
N SER A 1041 36.37 -35.56 13.94
CA SER A 1041 35.94 -34.16 13.97
C SER A 1041 36.19 -33.53 15.34
N SER A 1042 36.41 -32.23 15.42
CA SER A 1042 36.40 -31.52 16.72
C SER A 1042 34.98 -31.17 17.19
N SER A 1043 33.94 -31.80 16.63
CA SER A 1043 32.55 -31.55 17.01
C SER A 1043 32.14 -32.38 18.22
N ILE A 1044 31.41 -31.74 19.13
CA ILE A 1044 30.75 -32.41 20.26
C ILE A 1044 29.21 -32.42 20.13
N LYS A 1045 28.66 -31.63 19.20
CA LYS A 1045 27.21 -31.40 19.00
C LYS A 1045 26.36 -32.68 18.91
N PHE A 1046 26.88 -33.77 18.35
CA PHE A 1046 26.10 -34.98 18.08
C PHE A 1046 26.64 -36.23 18.79
N ARG A 1047 27.51 -36.08 19.80
CA ARG A 1047 28.09 -37.23 20.50
C ARG A 1047 27.10 -37.90 21.46
N ALA A 1048 26.31 -37.12 22.20
CA ALA A 1048 25.34 -37.65 23.15
C ALA A 1048 24.32 -38.62 22.50
N PRO A 1049 23.67 -38.29 21.37
CA PRO A 1049 22.76 -39.23 20.68
C PRO A 1049 23.40 -40.56 20.27
N ILE A 1050 24.68 -40.57 19.87
CA ILE A 1050 25.39 -41.81 19.54
C ILE A 1050 25.58 -42.69 20.78
N HIS A 1051 25.91 -42.09 21.93
CA HIS A 1051 26.05 -42.82 23.19
C HIS A 1051 24.70 -43.34 23.71
N VAL A 1052 23.60 -42.60 23.52
CA VAL A 1052 22.23 -43.09 23.77
C VAL A 1052 21.96 -44.35 22.93
N LEU A 1053 22.24 -44.31 21.64
CA LEU A 1053 22.05 -45.46 20.76
C LEU A 1053 22.93 -46.67 21.16
N LEU A 1054 24.20 -46.45 21.51
CA LEU A 1054 25.08 -47.53 21.97
C LEU A 1054 24.53 -48.18 23.25
N SER A 1055 23.97 -47.37 24.15
CA SER A 1055 23.28 -47.86 25.35
C SER A 1055 22.09 -48.75 25.00
N GLU A 1056 21.22 -48.31 24.08
CA GLU A 1056 20.07 -49.09 23.59
C GLU A 1056 20.52 -50.43 22.96
N ILE A 1057 21.60 -50.43 22.17
CA ILE A 1057 22.16 -51.63 21.52
C ILE A 1057 22.67 -52.63 22.57
N TYR A 1058 23.46 -52.17 23.56
CA TYR A 1058 23.99 -53.06 24.60
C TYR A 1058 22.88 -53.60 25.51
N GLN A 1059 21.86 -52.79 25.79
CA GLN A 1059 20.69 -53.23 26.54
C GLN A 1059 19.95 -54.34 25.79
N ALA A 1060 19.67 -54.15 24.49
CA ALA A 1060 19.05 -55.18 23.65
C ALA A 1060 19.91 -56.45 23.55
N GLY A 1061 21.24 -56.33 23.64
CA GLY A 1061 22.18 -57.45 23.69
C GLY A 1061 22.34 -58.10 25.08
N GLY A 1062 21.65 -57.62 26.11
CA GLY A 1062 21.72 -58.16 27.47
C GLY A 1062 22.94 -57.73 28.30
N ASN A 1063 23.72 -56.75 27.84
CA ASN A 1063 24.89 -56.22 28.56
C ASN A 1063 24.53 -54.93 29.31
N ALA A 1064 23.85 -55.06 30.45
CA ALA A 1064 23.39 -53.94 31.26
C ALA A 1064 24.54 -53.05 31.79
N ALA A 1065 25.72 -53.61 32.04
CA ALA A 1065 26.89 -52.85 32.51
C ALA A 1065 27.40 -51.89 31.42
N ALA A 1066 27.63 -52.38 30.21
CA ALA A 1066 28.03 -51.54 29.08
C ALA A 1066 26.92 -50.55 28.70
N ALA A 1067 25.65 -50.96 28.75
CA ALA A 1067 24.54 -50.06 28.51
C ALA A 1067 24.53 -48.88 29.50
N ARG A 1068 24.79 -49.14 30.79
CA ARG A 1068 24.84 -48.10 31.84
C ARG A 1068 26.02 -47.16 31.63
N GLU A 1069 27.19 -47.69 31.27
CA GLU A 1069 28.39 -46.89 30.96
C GLU A 1069 28.11 -45.92 29.79
N GLU A 1070 27.50 -46.40 28.71
CA GLU A 1070 27.16 -45.57 27.56
C GLU A 1070 26.06 -44.54 27.87
N ALA A 1071 25.05 -44.89 28.69
CA ALA A 1071 24.04 -43.93 29.14
C ALA A 1071 24.64 -42.81 30.00
N MET A 1072 25.61 -43.13 30.87
CA MET A 1072 26.34 -42.13 31.65
C MET A 1072 27.21 -41.25 30.74
N ALA A 1073 27.91 -41.83 29.77
CA ALA A 1073 28.68 -41.07 28.79
C ALA A 1073 27.79 -40.13 27.96
N ALA A 1074 26.56 -40.56 27.60
CA ALA A 1074 25.59 -39.70 26.93
C ALA A 1074 25.22 -38.47 27.79
N LEU A 1075 25.01 -38.66 29.10
CA LEU A 1075 24.74 -37.56 30.03
C LEU A 1075 25.94 -36.63 30.21
N ASP A 1076 27.16 -37.16 30.28
CA ASP A 1076 28.37 -36.35 30.37
C ASP A 1076 28.51 -35.44 29.13
N PHE A 1077 28.35 -36.00 27.92
CA PHE A 1077 28.35 -35.20 26.70
C PHE A 1077 27.18 -34.22 26.63
N ALA A 1078 25.98 -34.62 27.08
CA ALA A 1078 24.82 -33.74 27.13
C ALA A 1078 25.03 -32.56 28.09
N ASN A 1079 25.79 -32.73 29.17
CA ASN A 1079 26.14 -31.63 30.08
C ASN A 1079 27.23 -30.70 29.51
N MET A 1080 28.05 -31.18 28.57
CA MET A 1080 29.05 -30.37 27.87
C MET A 1080 28.46 -29.50 26.75
N VAL A 1081 27.24 -29.80 26.29
CA VAL A 1081 26.57 -29.07 25.21
C VAL A 1081 25.31 -28.39 25.71
N GLU A 1082 24.99 -27.21 25.19
CA GLU A 1082 23.81 -26.44 25.61
C GLU A 1082 22.51 -26.98 24.97
N VAL A 1083 22.27 -28.30 25.05
CA VAL A 1083 21.14 -28.99 24.40
C VAL A 1083 20.33 -29.82 25.42
N PRO A 1084 19.27 -29.24 26.02
CA PRO A 1084 18.46 -29.93 27.03
C PRO A 1084 17.82 -31.24 26.53
N MET A 1085 17.49 -31.31 25.25
CA MET A 1085 16.91 -32.50 24.62
C MET A 1085 17.81 -33.74 24.78
N TYR A 1086 19.13 -33.62 24.60
CA TYR A 1086 20.05 -34.75 24.75
C TYR A 1086 20.17 -35.20 26.20
N LYS A 1087 19.99 -34.29 27.15
CA LYS A 1087 19.96 -34.64 28.57
C LYS A 1087 18.73 -35.49 28.88
N VAL A 1088 17.57 -35.15 28.31
CA VAL A 1088 16.36 -35.97 28.42
C VAL A 1088 16.58 -37.36 27.81
N GLU A 1089 17.12 -37.44 26.59
CA GLU A 1089 17.39 -38.73 25.92
C GLU A 1089 18.37 -39.61 26.73
N GLY A 1090 19.42 -39.03 27.32
CA GLY A 1090 20.34 -39.74 28.21
C GLY A 1090 19.68 -40.22 29.51
N LEU A 1091 18.79 -39.42 30.11
CA LEU A 1091 18.04 -39.83 31.30
C LEU A 1091 17.09 -40.99 30.99
N LEU A 1092 16.39 -40.95 29.84
CA LEU A 1092 15.51 -42.05 29.42
C LEU A 1092 16.29 -43.34 29.18
N ALA A 1093 17.47 -43.28 28.54
CA ALA A 1093 18.35 -44.44 28.36
C ALA A 1093 18.86 -45.00 29.70
N LEU A 1094 19.15 -44.15 30.69
CA LEU A 1094 19.55 -44.61 32.01
C LEU A 1094 18.38 -45.27 32.76
N ALA A 1095 17.19 -44.69 32.67
CA ALA A 1095 15.98 -45.19 33.32
C ALA A 1095 15.53 -46.55 32.77
N SER A 1096 15.78 -46.84 31.48
CA SER A 1096 15.44 -48.15 30.91
C SER A 1096 16.31 -49.28 31.44
N ILE A 1097 17.46 -48.99 32.07
CA ILE A 1097 18.43 -49.99 32.56
C ILE A 1097 18.31 -50.21 34.07
N ALA A 1098 18.07 -49.15 34.85
CA ALA A 1098 18.00 -49.22 36.31
C ALA A 1098 16.65 -49.80 36.80
N SER A 1099 16.60 -50.31 38.04
CA SER A 1099 15.35 -50.77 38.67
C SER A 1099 14.97 -49.96 39.93
N GLU A 1100 15.93 -49.55 40.76
CA GLU A 1100 15.65 -48.81 42.01
C GLU A 1100 15.69 -47.27 41.83
N GLU A 1101 16.44 -46.75 40.84
CA GLU A 1101 16.63 -45.31 40.61
C GLU A 1101 15.73 -44.76 39.48
N SER A 1102 14.99 -45.63 38.78
CA SER A 1102 14.32 -45.29 37.51
C SER A 1102 13.19 -44.28 37.69
N LEU A 1103 12.44 -44.34 38.79
CA LEU A 1103 11.40 -43.34 39.09
C LEU A 1103 11.99 -41.93 39.21
N ILE A 1104 13.09 -41.77 39.96
CA ILE A 1104 13.75 -40.47 40.16
C ILE A 1104 14.32 -39.93 38.85
N VAL A 1105 14.90 -40.81 38.02
CA VAL A 1105 15.46 -40.43 36.72
C VAL A 1105 14.35 -40.04 35.73
N LEU A 1106 13.22 -40.77 35.73
CA LEU A 1106 12.05 -40.48 34.90
C LEU A 1106 11.33 -39.19 35.31
N GLU A 1107 11.20 -38.91 36.62
CA GLU A 1107 10.66 -37.63 37.10
C GLU A 1107 11.50 -36.44 36.63
N LYS A 1108 12.84 -36.57 36.66
CA LYS A 1108 13.75 -35.55 36.12
C LYS A 1108 13.57 -35.37 34.61
N ALA A 1109 13.45 -36.46 33.86
CA ALA A 1109 13.21 -36.40 32.42
C ALA A 1109 11.87 -35.72 32.10
N SER A 1110 10.79 -36.13 32.79
CA SER A 1110 9.45 -35.55 32.65
C SER A 1110 9.43 -34.05 32.99
N THR A 1111 10.12 -33.63 34.05
CA THR A 1111 10.22 -32.22 34.43
C THR A 1111 10.90 -31.39 33.34
N LEU A 1112 11.99 -31.90 32.76
CA LEU A 1112 12.68 -31.23 31.66
C LEU A 1112 11.82 -31.17 30.38
N CYS A 1113 11.05 -32.22 30.09
CA CYS A 1113 10.09 -32.23 28.99
C CYS A 1113 9.04 -31.14 29.15
N GLN A 1114 8.45 -31.00 30.34
CA GLN A 1114 7.46 -29.96 30.64
C GLN A 1114 8.08 -28.56 30.57
N GLN A 1115 9.29 -28.38 31.09
CA GLN A 1115 9.99 -27.09 31.08
C GLN A 1115 10.26 -26.58 29.66
N HIS A 1116 10.56 -27.47 28.72
CA HIS A 1116 11.00 -27.11 27.36
C HIS A 1116 9.97 -27.43 26.26
N GLY A 1117 8.79 -27.94 26.62
CA GLY A 1117 7.74 -28.32 25.66
C GLY A 1117 8.08 -29.52 24.77
N PHE A 1118 8.93 -30.45 25.24
CA PHE A 1118 9.30 -31.65 24.47
C PHE A 1118 8.22 -32.75 24.55
N GLU A 1119 7.05 -32.52 23.96
CA GLU A 1119 5.90 -33.43 24.01
C GLU A 1119 6.24 -34.86 23.55
N ARG A 1120 7.01 -35.00 22.46
CA ARG A 1120 7.48 -36.30 21.95
C ARG A 1120 8.23 -37.11 23.03
N LEU A 1121 9.14 -36.45 23.73
CA LEU A 1121 9.95 -37.10 24.76
C LEU A 1121 9.15 -37.29 26.06
N GLY A 1122 8.18 -36.41 26.34
CA GLY A 1122 7.21 -36.57 27.42
C GLY A 1122 6.42 -37.86 27.30
N LEU A 1123 5.85 -38.14 26.12
CA LEU A 1123 5.12 -39.39 25.85
C LEU A 1123 5.97 -40.65 26.04
N ARG A 1124 7.26 -40.58 25.69
CA ARG A 1124 8.21 -41.68 25.96
C ARG A 1124 8.45 -41.84 27.46
N SER A 1125 8.65 -40.74 28.17
CA SER A 1125 8.84 -40.76 29.63
C SER A 1125 7.61 -41.33 30.34
N GLU A 1126 6.40 -40.95 29.93
CA GLU A 1126 5.14 -41.47 30.49
C GLU A 1126 4.97 -42.96 30.24
N ARG A 1127 5.32 -43.45 29.04
CA ARG A 1127 5.33 -44.90 28.76
C ARG A 1127 6.27 -45.64 29.69
N HIS A 1128 7.47 -45.11 29.92
CA HIS A 1128 8.42 -45.74 30.86
C HIS A 1128 7.93 -45.65 32.31
N LEU A 1129 7.28 -44.55 32.72
CA LEU A 1129 6.65 -44.42 34.04
C LEU A 1129 5.48 -45.40 34.24
N GLY A 1130 4.70 -45.68 33.20
CA GLY A 1130 3.62 -46.67 33.28
C GLY A 1130 4.09 -48.13 33.28
N LEU A 1131 5.34 -48.38 32.87
CA LEU A 1131 5.98 -49.70 32.86
C LEU A 1131 6.80 -50.00 34.13
N ALA A 1132 7.28 -48.95 34.81
CA ALA A 1132 7.99 -49.01 36.09
C ALA A 1132 7.00 -49.06 37.25
#